data_AF-A0A800CNC7-F1
#
_entry.id   AF-A0A800CNC7-F1
#
_cell.length_a   1.000
_cell.length_b   1.000
_cell.length_c   1.000
_cell.angle_alpha   90.00
_cell.angle_beta   90.00
_cell.angle_gamma   90.00
#
_symmetry.space_group_name_H-M   'P 1'
#
loop_
_entity.id
_entity.type
_entity.pdbx_description
1 polymer ?
#
loop_
_entity_poly.entity_id
_entity_poly.type
_entity_poly.pdbx_seq_one_letter_code
_entity_poly.pdbx_strand_id
1 'polypeptide(L)'
;MDHPAKSGRREEMKGTLAFSAVFLMIMIGLVPFSRSDERLSLDGKWLMCYSNSESMPSDDAKWKEITLPATVRSRPERFIWFKRRFDLPRITQDKRIYLHFGGVKYVSKIFLNGREVGGHFGGWEPFEMDVTSSVKGGENLIAVRVQDVRGVLNRDLPYRQGRALFEDQEDVIMAPVGSRTMDVGIWQSVYVSIRHPQFIDDVFIKTSVRKKRIEVDLTIRNDSDQPASGKVRCRVLDQGEEVLRLEGDLKPMKAKSGVKKVLVRRWENPKLWSPLSPHLYTMRVELLQDGDVVDVREERFGFREFWIDGIYFVLNGKRIKFLATAGHPPANSSREDAENLFRAIRSANCVAMRLHANLWPEWWYEVADEMGMLLIEESAIWCFAKQYALSEPEFWENAKRHLAGMVKRDKNHPSVVMYSVENEILHTGGSRVPDCEEKLAELGRFLKMLDPTRPIMYDGDEDPGGVADVINLHYPHEFPRWNLYPNTCYWLEKRVKVSGYPRREWRWSRLKPLYIGEFLWSFSRTPDPFTLFVGDEAYRDFNAGRAKAKAMAWLMQIQGYRALDVAGMCPWTLLESGRFPNVQYDAVKYAYEPNAAFIKEYDSRFFEREEVERTIYLYNDTYRSAELKLKWELWDGRRRVDSGSRKFQMNPADKIVTRITLHMPRYRYSGLSHPLKLVIKVEEKGEILFRDIKSYRLFPRKPRPVGSRFKVAVYDRGGDLAKFLRESG
;
A
#
# COMPACT_ATOMS: atom_id res chain seq x y z
N MET A 1 14.98 33.56 57.59
CA MET A 1 14.99 32.31 58.37
C MET A 1 15.67 31.23 57.52
N ASP A 2 16.92 30.86 57.66
CA ASP A 2 18.09 31.48 58.27
C ASP A 2 19.31 31.00 57.47
N HIS A 3 20.25 31.93 57.29
CA HIS A 3 21.59 31.80 56.71
C HIS A 3 22.52 31.01 57.67
N PRO A 4 23.86 30.96 57.47
CA PRO A 4 24.68 30.35 56.41
C PRO A 4 25.89 29.58 57.05
N ALA A 5 26.91 29.16 56.29
CA ALA A 5 28.33 29.40 56.67
C ALA A 5 29.33 28.96 55.59
N LYS A 6 30.35 29.82 55.41
CA LYS A 6 31.54 29.71 54.55
C LYS A 6 32.74 29.16 55.36
N SER A 7 33.85 28.96 54.63
CA SER A 7 35.28 28.85 55.03
C SER A 7 35.80 27.41 55.16
N GLY A 8 37.03 27.06 54.76
CA GLY A 8 38.23 27.83 54.43
C GLY A 8 39.26 26.97 53.66
N ARG A 9 40.41 27.58 53.35
CA ARG A 9 41.50 27.12 52.48
C ARG A 9 42.73 26.64 53.29
N ARG A 10 43.58 25.81 52.65
CA ARG A 10 45.01 25.43 52.91
C ARG A 10 45.23 24.40 54.05
N GLU A 11 46.12 23.40 53.98
CA GLU A 11 47.48 23.23 53.37
C GLU A 11 47.66 21.79 52.83
N GLU A 12 48.23 21.58 51.63
CA GLU A 12 49.62 21.18 51.33
C GLU A 12 50.17 19.91 52.04
N MET A 13 50.34 18.82 51.26
CA MET A 13 51.50 17.94 51.41
C MET A 13 51.92 17.33 50.06
N LYS A 14 53.22 17.38 49.85
CA LYS A 14 53.99 17.12 48.61
C LYS A 14 54.04 15.64 48.24
N GLY A 15 54.08 15.38 46.94
CA GLY A 15 54.39 14.07 46.35
C GLY A 15 54.68 14.19 44.86
N THR A 16 55.91 14.63 44.54
CA THR A 16 56.46 14.69 43.18
C THR A 16 56.84 13.28 42.72
N LEU A 17 56.49 12.86 41.49
CA LEU A 17 57.42 12.20 40.55
C LEU A 17 56.77 11.81 39.20
N ALA A 18 57.38 12.36 38.14
CA ALA A 18 57.56 11.83 36.78
C ALA A 18 56.32 11.50 35.91
N PHE A 19 55.96 12.45 35.03
CA PHE A 19 55.29 12.17 33.77
C PHE A 19 56.32 11.67 32.74
N SER A 20 56.21 10.42 32.31
CA SER A 20 56.78 9.94 31.05
C SER A 20 55.64 9.68 30.08
N ALA A 21 55.52 10.55 29.08
CA ALA A 21 54.58 10.40 27.97
C ALA A 21 55.09 9.28 27.04
N VAL A 22 54.36 8.17 26.98
CA VAL A 22 54.49 7.19 25.91
C VAL A 22 53.37 7.44 24.92
N PHE A 23 53.73 8.11 23.82
CA PHE A 23 52.91 8.19 22.61
C PHE A 23 52.91 6.81 21.95
N LEU A 24 51.84 6.03 22.12
CA LEU A 24 51.67 4.80 21.35
C LEU A 24 51.01 5.15 20.01
N MET A 25 51.87 5.28 19.01
CA MET A 25 51.53 5.47 17.61
C MET A 25 51.00 4.13 17.06
N ILE A 26 49.68 3.92 17.09
CA ILE A 26 49.06 2.81 16.37
C ILE A 26 48.97 3.23 14.89
N MET A 27 49.95 2.81 14.10
CA MET A 27 49.83 2.74 12.65
C MET A 27 48.74 1.72 12.31
N ILE A 28 47.50 2.18 12.16
CA ILE A 28 46.52 1.46 11.35
C ILE A 28 46.96 1.67 9.90
N GLY A 29 47.49 0.61 9.30
CA GLY A 29 47.69 0.55 7.86
C GLY A 29 46.36 0.80 7.17
N LEU A 30 46.17 2.02 6.67
CA LEU A 30 45.15 2.35 5.70
C LEU A 30 45.51 1.62 4.41
N VAL A 31 45.01 0.39 4.27
CA VAL A 31 44.77 -0.16 2.93
C VAL A 31 43.67 0.73 2.35
N PRO A 32 43.90 1.44 1.23
CA PRO A 32 42.86 2.22 0.60
C PRO A 32 41.82 1.23 0.06
N PHE A 33 40.73 1.05 0.79
CA PHE A 33 39.51 0.52 0.20
C PHE A 33 39.12 1.52 -0.89
N SER A 34 39.30 1.16 -2.17
CA SER A 34 38.72 1.94 -3.26
C SER A 34 37.20 1.89 -3.07
N ARG A 35 36.60 3.03 -2.69
CA ARG A 35 35.15 3.22 -2.75
C ARG A 35 34.74 3.17 -4.21
N SER A 36 34.39 2.00 -4.71
CA SER A 36 33.90 1.82 -6.06
C SER A 36 32.37 1.90 -6.07
N ASP A 37 31.87 3.13 -6.00
CA ASP A 37 30.65 3.71 -6.61
C ASP A 37 30.51 5.13 -6.00
N GLU A 38 31.29 6.10 -6.48
CA GLU A 38 31.17 7.49 -5.99
C GLU A 38 29.88 8.08 -6.56
N ARG A 39 28.87 8.24 -5.71
CA ARG A 39 27.60 8.89 -6.05
C ARG A 39 27.62 10.33 -5.55
N LEU A 40 27.46 11.26 -6.48
CA LEU A 40 27.21 12.66 -6.19
C LEU A 40 25.71 12.94 -6.36
N SER A 41 24.99 13.11 -5.26
CA SER A 41 23.59 13.54 -5.31
C SER A 41 23.48 14.93 -5.91
N LEU A 42 22.55 15.07 -6.85
CA LEU A 42 22.12 16.34 -7.42
C LEU A 42 20.76 16.79 -6.84
N ASP A 43 20.28 16.15 -5.77
CA ASP A 43 19.08 16.58 -5.05
C ASP A 43 19.32 17.90 -4.30
N GLY A 44 18.24 18.60 -3.96
CA GLY A 44 18.29 19.92 -3.32
C GLY A 44 17.90 21.04 -4.28
N LYS A 45 18.60 22.18 -4.20
CA LYS A 45 18.20 23.43 -4.88
C LYS A 45 18.51 23.40 -6.38
N TRP A 46 17.50 23.74 -7.18
CA TRP A 46 17.56 23.92 -8.64
C TRP A 46 16.86 25.22 -9.02
N LEU A 47 17.12 25.71 -10.24
CA LEU A 47 16.33 26.78 -10.85
C LEU A 47 15.29 26.17 -11.80
N MET A 48 14.07 26.70 -11.80
CA MET A 48 12.95 26.26 -12.62
C MET A 48 12.31 27.43 -13.39
N CYS A 49 11.93 27.21 -14.65
CA CYS A 49 11.21 28.19 -15.49
C CYS A 49 10.17 27.50 -16.38
N TYR A 50 8.95 28.05 -16.46
CA TYR A 50 7.95 27.64 -17.47
C TYR A 50 8.27 28.31 -18.80
N SER A 51 8.06 27.61 -19.92
CA SER A 51 8.37 28.11 -21.27
C SER A 51 7.49 27.47 -22.33
N ASN A 52 7.21 28.20 -23.41
CA ASN A 52 6.68 27.63 -24.66
C ASN A 52 7.79 27.30 -25.67
N SER A 53 9.03 27.70 -25.37
CA SER A 53 10.18 27.41 -26.23
C SER A 53 10.77 26.04 -25.93
N GLU A 54 11.07 25.32 -27.00
CA GLU A 54 11.86 24.10 -26.99
C GLU A 54 13.34 24.31 -26.68
N SER A 55 13.81 25.55 -26.78
CA SER A 55 15.16 25.96 -26.40
C SER A 55 15.20 26.44 -24.95
N MET A 56 16.36 26.25 -24.31
CA MET A 56 16.56 26.69 -22.92
C MET A 56 16.30 28.20 -22.81
N PRO A 57 15.48 28.65 -21.84
CA PRO A 57 15.30 30.07 -21.58
C PRO A 57 16.63 30.75 -21.25
N SER A 58 16.76 32.02 -21.67
CA SER A 58 17.89 32.86 -21.33
C SER A 58 18.02 33.05 -19.80
N ASP A 59 19.19 33.49 -19.33
CA ASP A 59 19.45 33.63 -17.90
C ASP A 59 18.59 34.73 -17.24
N ASP A 60 18.13 35.72 -18.00
CA ASP A 60 17.21 36.79 -17.59
C ASP A 60 15.73 36.37 -17.60
N ALA A 61 15.41 35.13 -18.00
CA ALA A 61 14.05 34.60 -17.89
C ALA A 61 13.60 34.49 -16.42
N LYS A 62 12.30 34.23 -16.20
CA LYS A 62 11.67 34.16 -14.88
C LYS A 62 12.00 32.87 -14.12
N TRP A 63 13.29 32.60 -13.89
CA TRP A 63 13.77 31.48 -13.09
C TRP A 63 13.38 31.62 -11.62
N LYS A 64 12.96 30.51 -11.01
CA LYS A 64 12.62 30.42 -9.59
C LYS A 64 13.36 29.26 -8.94
N GLU A 65 13.80 29.43 -7.71
CA GLU A 65 14.37 28.33 -6.94
C GLU A 65 13.30 27.27 -6.62
N ILE A 66 13.65 26.00 -6.74
CA ILE A 66 12.85 24.85 -6.31
C ILE A 66 13.77 23.82 -5.65
N THR A 67 13.26 23.10 -4.65
CA THR A 67 13.95 21.93 -4.08
C THR A 67 13.43 20.67 -4.76
N LEU A 68 14.34 19.89 -5.35
CA LEU A 68 14.06 18.59 -5.96
C LEU A 68 14.59 17.45 -5.08
N PRO A 69 13.99 16.24 -5.13
CA PRO A 69 12.87 15.85 -6.00
C PRO A 69 11.52 16.48 -5.62
N ALA A 70 10.76 16.93 -6.61
CA ALA A 70 9.42 17.47 -6.43
C ALA A 70 8.60 17.47 -7.73
N THR A 71 7.28 17.47 -7.58
CA THR A 71 6.33 17.76 -8.65
C THR A 71 5.81 19.18 -8.55
N VAL A 72 5.51 19.76 -9.70
CA VAL A 72 4.81 21.04 -9.87
C VAL A 72 3.56 20.85 -10.71
N ARG A 73 2.66 21.82 -10.67
CA ARG A 73 1.45 21.78 -11.50
C ARG A 73 1.77 22.16 -12.94
N SER A 74 1.30 21.37 -13.90
CA SER A 74 1.27 21.72 -15.32
C SER A 74 0.47 23.03 -15.52
N ARG A 75 0.85 23.78 -16.57
CA ARG A 75 0.37 25.11 -16.92
C ARG A 75 0.15 25.21 -18.45
N PRO A 76 -0.47 26.30 -18.95
CA PRO A 76 -0.59 26.51 -20.39
C PRO A 76 0.75 26.39 -21.14
N GLU A 77 1.85 26.86 -20.53
CA GLU A 77 3.20 26.69 -21.08
C GLU A 77 3.55 25.22 -21.33
N ARG A 78 4.02 24.89 -22.54
CA ARG A 78 4.25 23.50 -22.98
C ARG A 78 5.42 22.81 -22.24
N PHE A 79 6.40 23.59 -21.78
CA PHE A 79 7.63 23.07 -21.19
C PHE A 79 7.93 23.68 -19.82
N ILE A 80 8.62 22.88 -19.01
CA ILE A 80 9.20 23.28 -17.73
C ILE A 80 10.68 22.96 -17.80
N TRP A 81 11.51 23.98 -17.62
CA TRP A 81 12.95 23.85 -17.60
C TRP A 81 13.46 23.84 -16.18
N PHE A 82 14.33 22.91 -15.86
CA PHE A 82 15.10 22.85 -14.62
C PHE A 82 16.59 23.02 -14.96
N LYS A 83 17.35 23.76 -14.17
CA LYS A 83 18.82 23.81 -14.31
C LYS A 83 19.53 23.87 -12.97
N ARG A 84 20.73 23.30 -12.92
CA ARG A 84 21.62 23.31 -11.76
C ARG A 84 23.08 23.23 -12.21
N ARG A 85 23.95 23.90 -11.45
CA ARG A 85 25.40 23.72 -11.56
C ARG A 85 25.87 22.70 -10.52
N PHE A 86 26.85 21.90 -10.89
CA PHE A 86 27.47 20.92 -10.00
C PHE A 86 28.93 20.72 -10.36
N ASP A 87 29.75 20.42 -9.37
CA ASP A 87 31.18 20.17 -9.58
C ASP A 87 31.45 18.68 -9.61
N LEU A 88 32.28 18.25 -10.56
CA LEU A 88 32.85 16.92 -10.57
C LEU A 88 34.33 16.98 -10.18
N PRO A 89 34.82 15.98 -9.41
CA PRO A 89 36.25 15.84 -9.18
C PRO A 89 36.98 15.64 -10.52
N ARG A 90 38.31 15.70 -10.50
CA ARG A 90 39.11 15.43 -11.69
C ARG A 90 38.79 14.03 -12.19
N ILE A 91 38.23 13.96 -13.39
CA ILE A 91 37.80 12.71 -14.04
C ILE A 91 39.05 11.98 -14.53
N THR A 92 39.27 10.77 -14.03
CA THR A 92 40.32 9.87 -14.54
C THR A 92 39.81 9.13 -15.78
N GLN A 93 40.70 8.82 -16.73
CA GLN A 93 40.32 8.23 -18.02
C GLN A 93 39.79 6.79 -17.93
N ASP A 94 39.98 6.13 -16.79
CA ASP A 94 39.57 4.74 -16.52
C ASP A 94 38.13 4.60 -15.98
N LYS A 95 37.43 5.71 -15.71
CA LYS A 95 36.07 5.69 -15.15
C LYS A 95 35.02 6.06 -16.18
N ARG A 96 33.80 5.55 -15.95
CA ARG A 96 32.59 5.91 -16.69
C ARG A 96 31.69 6.74 -15.79
N ILE A 97 31.07 7.75 -16.36
CA ILE A 97 30.22 8.69 -15.62
C ILE A 97 28.82 8.58 -16.17
N TYR A 98 27.89 8.23 -15.30
CA TYR A 98 26.48 8.12 -15.64
C TYR A 98 25.68 9.18 -14.89
N LEU A 99 24.70 9.74 -15.57
CA LEU A 99 23.69 10.60 -14.98
C LEU A 99 22.41 9.79 -14.80
N HIS A 100 21.90 9.77 -13.57
CA HIS A 100 20.75 8.98 -13.16
C HIS A 100 19.56 9.87 -12.83
N PHE A 101 18.39 9.46 -13.29
CA PHE A 101 17.11 10.01 -12.89
C PHE A 101 16.23 8.88 -12.37
N GLY A 102 15.75 9.00 -11.14
CA GLY A 102 14.80 8.03 -10.60
C GLY A 102 13.39 8.13 -11.22
N GLY A 103 13.07 9.23 -11.90
CA GLY A 103 11.76 9.46 -12.50
C GLY A 103 11.50 10.94 -12.86
N VAL A 104 11.00 11.18 -14.06
CA VAL A 104 10.65 12.53 -14.56
C VAL A 104 9.31 12.47 -15.27
N LYS A 105 8.33 13.26 -14.84
CA LYS A 105 6.98 13.30 -15.42
C LYS A 105 6.85 14.49 -16.40
N TYR A 106 6.61 14.30 -17.71
CA TYR A 106 6.35 13.05 -18.45
C TYR A 106 7.26 12.78 -19.63
N VAL A 107 7.69 13.81 -20.38
CA VAL A 107 8.67 13.61 -21.45
C VAL A 107 9.83 14.53 -21.18
N SER A 108 11.03 13.98 -21.07
CA SER A 108 12.22 14.73 -20.68
C SER A 108 13.27 14.73 -21.78
N LYS A 109 13.95 15.87 -21.91
CA LYS A 109 15.22 16.00 -22.62
C LYS A 109 16.27 16.57 -21.69
N ILE A 110 17.45 15.97 -21.68
CA ILE A 110 18.54 16.29 -20.77
C ILE A 110 19.67 16.93 -21.56
N PHE A 111 20.14 18.06 -21.04
CA PHE A 111 21.22 18.84 -21.62
C PHE A 111 22.34 18.96 -20.60
N LEU A 112 23.56 18.73 -21.04
CA LEU A 112 24.76 18.90 -20.25
C LEU A 112 25.71 19.84 -20.97
N ASN A 113 26.13 20.91 -20.29
CA ASN A 113 27.02 21.94 -20.84
C ASN A 113 26.54 22.48 -22.21
N GLY A 114 25.21 22.58 -22.38
CA GLY A 114 24.56 23.08 -23.60
C GLY A 114 24.33 22.04 -24.71
N ARG A 115 24.72 20.77 -24.52
CA ARG A 115 24.49 19.68 -25.51
C ARG A 115 23.44 18.70 -25.01
N GLU A 116 22.52 18.29 -25.88
CA GLU A 116 21.55 17.22 -25.57
C GLU A 116 22.31 15.90 -25.41
N VAL A 117 22.09 15.22 -24.28
CA VAL A 117 22.77 13.96 -23.93
C VAL A 117 21.82 12.77 -23.83
N GLY A 118 20.50 13.01 -23.80
CA GLY A 118 19.50 11.97 -23.72
C GLY A 118 18.14 12.48 -23.27
N GLY A 119 17.27 11.55 -22.89
CA GLY A 119 15.90 11.86 -22.48
C GLY A 119 15.13 10.60 -22.14
N HIS A 120 13.88 10.78 -21.71
CA HIS A 120 12.97 9.69 -21.38
C HIS A 120 11.55 10.00 -21.83
N PHE A 121 10.85 8.98 -22.31
CA PHE A 121 9.44 9.02 -22.66
C PHE A 121 8.67 8.17 -21.65
N GLY A 122 7.78 8.78 -20.88
CA GLY A 122 7.08 8.15 -19.78
C GLY A 122 7.38 8.82 -18.44
N GLY A 123 6.54 8.60 -17.45
CA GLY A 123 6.59 9.36 -16.20
C GLY A 123 7.34 8.71 -15.04
N TRP A 124 7.63 7.41 -15.12
CA TRP A 124 7.70 6.58 -13.90
C TRP A 124 8.99 5.82 -13.72
N GLU A 125 9.58 5.37 -14.82
CA GLU A 125 10.70 4.46 -14.83
C GLU A 125 12.01 5.22 -14.56
N PRO A 126 12.93 4.62 -13.77
CA PRO A 126 14.27 5.16 -13.65
C PRO A 126 15.03 4.98 -14.98
N PHE A 127 15.85 5.97 -15.34
CA PHE A 127 16.70 5.92 -16.52
C PHE A 127 18.07 6.52 -16.23
N GLU A 128 19.08 6.02 -16.94
CA GLU A 128 20.46 6.48 -16.86
C GLU A 128 21.03 6.70 -18.26
N MET A 129 22.07 7.53 -18.35
CA MET A 129 22.81 7.77 -19.60
C MET A 129 24.29 7.95 -19.32
N ASP A 130 25.13 7.38 -20.19
CA ASP A 130 26.58 7.58 -20.16
C ASP A 130 26.90 9.00 -20.64
N VAL A 131 27.39 9.84 -19.72
CA VAL A 131 27.75 11.24 -19.98
C VAL A 131 29.26 11.46 -19.96
N THR A 132 30.07 10.39 -19.96
CA THR A 132 31.54 10.43 -19.80
C THR A 132 32.21 11.42 -20.75
N SER A 133 31.76 11.50 -22.00
CA SER A 133 32.30 12.41 -23.03
C SER A 133 31.73 13.83 -23.00
N SER A 134 30.70 14.08 -22.17
CA SER A 134 29.94 15.34 -22.13
C SER A 134 30.19 16.16 -20.86
N VAL A 135 30.68 15.51 -19.80
CA VAL A 135 31.12 16.17 -18.57
C VAL A 135 32.56 16.69 -18.69
N LYS A 136 32.91 17.66 -17.86
CA LYS A 136 34.28 18.13 -17.65
C LYS A 136 34.64 18.10 -16.17
N GLY A 137 35.93 18.06 -15.84
CA GLY A 137 36.37 18.27 -14.45
C GLY A 137 36.02 19.69 -13.99
N GLY A 138 35.63 19.84 -12.72
CA GLY A 138 35.12 21.09 -12.17
C GLY A 138 33.64 21.32 -12.49
N GLU A 139 33.26 22.58 -12.70
CA GLU A 139 31.86 22.98 -12.81
C GLU A 139 31.20 22.48 -14.11
N ASN A 140 30.03 21.87 -13.99
CA ASN A 140 29.15 21.46 -15.08
C ASN A 140 27.76 22.09 -14.92
N LEU A 141 27.10 22.37 -16.03
CA LEU A 141 25.70 22.81 -16.06
C LEU A 141 24.81 21.69 -16.58
N ILE A 142 23.86 21.24 -15.77
CA ILE A 142 22.76 20.38 -16.20
C ILE A 142 21.51 21.23 -16.42
N ALA A 143 20.81 20.97 -17.51
CA ALA A 143 19.48 21.48 -17.79
C ALA A 143 18.55 20.35 -18.23
N VAL A 144 17.30 20.39 -17.78
CA VAL A 144 16.29 19.36 -18.03
C VAL A 144 15.04 20.05 -18.55
N ARG A 145 14.65 19.75 -19.79
CA ARG A 145 13.39 20.16 -20.38
C ARG A 145 12.36 19.09 -20.11
N VAL A 146 11.28 19.45 -19.45
CA VAL A 146 10.14 18.56 -19.18
C VAL A 146 8.94 19.07 -19.96
N GLN A 147 8.39 18.22 -20.82
CA GLN A 147 7.05 18.39 -21.37
C GLN A 147 6.06 17.66 -20.46
N ASP A 148 4.91 18.31 -20.22
CA ASP A 148 3.86 17.75 -19.39
C ASP A 148 3.13 16.57 -20.07
N VAL A 149 1.98 16.18 -19.52
CA VAL A 149 1.20 15.04 -20.02
C VAL A 149 0.80 15.18 -21.50
N ARG A 150 0.80 16.39 -22.07
CA ARG A 150 0.59 16.57 -23.52
C ARG A 150 1.70 15.92 -24.37
N GLY A 151 2.88 15.70 -23.80
CA GLY A 151 4.00 15.05 -24.48
C GLY A 151 3.82 13.55 -24.73
N VAL A 152 2.89 12.90 -24.05
CA VAL A 152 2.58 11.47 -24.25
C VAL A 152 1.31 11.24 -25.06
N LEU A 153 0.82 12.27 -25.74
CA LEU A 153 -0.37 12.18 -26.59
C LEU A 153 0.02 11.93 -28.04
N ASN A 154 -0.77 11.14 -28.77
CA ASN A 154 -0.59 10.94 -30.21
C ASN A 154 -1.00 12.15 -31.06
N ARG A 155 -1.48 13.23 -30.45
CA ARG A 155 -1.88 14.47 -31.10
C ARG A 155 -1.73 15.65 -30.16
N ASP A 156 -1.53 16.83 -30.74
CA ASP A 156 -1.46 18.08 -29.98
C ASP A 156 -2.87 18.50 -29.52
N LEU A 157 -3.03 18.73 -28.21
CA LEU A 157 -4.25 19.24 -27.62
C LEU A 157 -4.01 20.59 -26.91
N PRO A 158 -4.99 21.52 -26.95
CA PRO A 158 -4.91 22.73 -26.17
C PRO A 158 -4.91 22.42 -24.67
N TYR A 159 -4.19 23.22 -23.90
CA TYR A 159 -4.17 23.05 -22.45
C TYR A 159 -5.58 23.22 -21.86
N ARG A 160 -5.97 22.26 -21.02
CA ARG A 160 -7.13 22.34 -20.13
C ARG A 160 -6.73 21.78 -18.77
N GLN A 161 -7.36 22.28 -17.71
CA GLN A 161 -6.99 21.90 -16.35
C GLN A 161 -7.56 20.53 -15.97
N GLY A 162 -6.72 19.67 -15.39
CA GLY A 162 -7.16 18.41 -14.80
C GLY A 162 -7.74 17.44 -15.84
N ARG A 163 -8.79 16.71 -15.45
CA ARG A 163 -9.44 15.70 -16.32
C ARG A 163 -10.06 16.31 -17.58
N ALA A 164 -10.37 17.61 -17.59
CA ALA A 164 -10.94 18.29 -18.75
C ALA A 164 -10.02 18.26 -19.99
N LEU A 165 -8.71 17.99 -19.81
CA LEU A 165 -7.77 17.76 -20.91
C LEU A 165 -8.12 16.53 -21.75
N PHE A 166 -8.74 15.52 -21.12
CA PHE A 166 -9.01 14.22 -21.73
C PHE A 166 -10.50 13.90 -21.86
N GLU A 167 -11.38 14.68 -21.23
CA GLU A 167 -12.81 14.37 -21.08
C GLU A 167 -13.51 14.05 -22.41
N ASP A 168 -13.21 14.84 -23.46
CA ASP A 168 -13.80 14.71 -24.79
C ASP A 168 -12.92 13.93 -25.78
N GLN A 169 -11.85 13.29 -25.29
CA GLN A 169 -10.89 12.59 -26.14
C GLN A 169 -11.07 11.08 -26.04
N GLU A 170 -10.65 10.39 -27.09
CA GLU A 170 -10.65 8.92 -27.19
C GLU A 170 -9.34 8.48 -27.81
N ASP A 171 -8.73 7.44 -27.24
CA ASP A 171 -7.60 6.74 -27.86
C ASP A 171 -6.41 7.69 -28.18
N VAL A 172 -6.02 8.53 -27.21
CA VAL A 172 -4.99 9.58 -27.39
C VAL A 172 -3.75 9.42 -26.51
N ILE A 173 -3.87 8.81 -25.33
CA ILE A 173 -2.78 8.72 -24.36
C ILE A 173 -1.92 7.48 -24.66
N MET A 174 -0.67 7.68 -25.06
CA MET A 174 0.24 6.62 -25.56
C MET A 174 1.07 5.92 -24.47
N ALA A 175 1.01 6.40 -23.23
CA ALA A 175 1.77 5.82 -22.12
C ALA A 175 0.99 5.91 -20.79
N PRO A 176 1.26 5.06 -19.79
CA PRO A 176 0.63 5.15 -18.48
C PRO A 176 0.85 6.51 -17.80
N VAL A 177 -0.22 7.22 -17.43
CA VAL A 177 -0.15 8.59 -16.88
C VAL A 177 -0.48 8.70 -15.39
N GLY A 178 -1.00 7.63 -14.78
CA GLY A 178 -1.43 7.59 -13.38
C GLY A 178 -2.61 8.53 -13.06
N SER A 179 -3.02 8.55 -11.79
CA SER A 179 -4.15 9.39 -11.35
C SER A 179 -3.82 10.87 -11.20
N ARG A 180 -2.53 11.21 -11.02
CA ARG A 180 -2.03 12.59 -10.86
C ARG A 180 -1.42 13.14 -12.13
N THR A 181 -2.26 13.26 -13.17
CA THR A 181 -1.85 13.67 -14.52
C THR A 181 -1.27 15.08 -14.63
N MET A 182 -1.65 15.98 -13.72
CA MET A 182 -1.21 17.37 -13.75
C MET A 182 0.03 17.65 -12.89
N ASP A 183 0.51 16.66 -12.14
CA ASP A 183 1.72 16.76 -11.32
C ASP A 183 2.91 16.29 -12.16
N VAL A 184 3.79 17.23 -12.50
CA VAL A 184 4.88 17.06 -13.47
C VAL A 184 6.22 17.53 -12.91
N GLY A 185 7.32 17.09 -13.50
CA GLY A 185 8.68 17.45 -13.06
C GLY A 185 9.51 16.26 -12.61
N ILE A 186 10.64 16.56 -11.98
CA ILE A 186 11.66 15.61 -11.53
C ILE A 186 11.28 15.16 -10.11
N TRP A 187 10.55 14.06 -10.01
CA TRP A 187 9.85 13.65 -8.80
C TRP A 187 10.58 12.58 -7.97
N GLN A 188 11.73 12.12 -8.47
CA GLN A 188 12.65 11.20 -7.81
C GLN A 188 14.08 11.73 -7.91
N SER A 189 14.96 11.16 -7.08
CA SER A 189 16.34 11.63 -6.95
C SER A 189 17.11 11.64 -8.27
N VAL A 190 18.02 12.61 -8.36
CA VAL A 190 18.98 12.76 -9.47
C VAL A 190 20.38 12.65 -8.89
N TYR A 191 21.26 11.88 -9.53
CA TYR A 191 22.64 11.77 -9.10
C TYR A 191 23.58 11.44 -10.24
N VAL A 192 24.85 11.76 -10.05
CA VAL A 192 25.95 11.30 -10.92
C VAL A 192 26.60 10.10 -10.25
N SER A 193 26.84 9.02 -11.00
CA SER A 193 27.64 7.90 -10.54
C SER A 193 28.94 7.81 -11.33
N ILE A 194 30.06 7.72 -10.62
CA ILE A 194 31.38 7.48 -11.20
C ILE A 194 31.73 6.01 -10.95
N ARG A 195 31.74 5.23 -12.03
CA ARG A 195 31.81 3.76 -11.97
C ARG A 195 33.02 3.23 -12.72
N HIS A 196 33.43 2.03 -12.33
CA HIS A 196 34.31 1.23 -13.15
C HIS A 196 33.58 0.82 -14.46
N PRO A 197 34.28 0.62 -15.60
CA PRO A 197 33.66 0.20 -16.86
C PRO A 197 32.97 -1.16 -16.77
N GLN A 198 33.35 -1.98 -15.79
CA GLN A 198 32.58 -3.16 -15.40
C GLN A 198 31.91 -2.92 -14.05
N PHE A 199 30.59 -3.08 -14.01
CA PHE A 199 29.78 -2.73 -12.84
C PHE A 199 28.53 -3.61 -12.70
N ILE A 200 27.94 -3.57 -11.51
CA ILE A 200 26.72 -4.28 -11.13
C ILE A 200 25.51 -3.43 -11.51
N ASP A 201 24.85 -3.82 -12.60
CA ASP A 201 23.70 -3.10 -13.18
C ASP A 201 22.39 -3.36 -12.41
N ASP A 202 22.15 -4.61 -12.02
CA ASP A 202 20.92 -5.00 -11.33
C ASP A 202 21.14 -6.13 -10.33
N VAL A 203 20.39 -6.09 -9.24
CA VAL A 203 20.38 -7.08 -8.16
C VAL A 203 18.94 -7.40 -7.80
N PHE A 204 18.53 -8.66 -7.92
CA PHE A 204 17.22 -9.12 -7.48
C PHE A 204 17.38 -10.22 -6.42
N ILE A 205 16.91 -9.93 -5.21
CA ILE A 205 16.99 -10.83 -4.06
C ILE A 205 15.67 -11.56 -3.88
N LYS A 206 15.69 -12.88 -4.04
CA LYS A 206 14.54 -13.75 -3.88
C LYS A 206 14.74 -14.65 -2.67
N THR A 207 13.79 -14.64 -1.74
CA THR A 207 13.86 -15.48 -0.54
C THR A 207 12.71 -16.50 -0.54
N SER A 208 12.98 -17.69 -0.02
CA SER A 208 11.95 -18.70 0.20
C SER A 208 12.10 -19.30 1.58
N VAL A 209 11.06 -19.08 2.40
CA VAL A 209 10.91 -19.67 3.73
C VAL A 209 10.67 -21.17 3.61
N ARG A 210 9.80 -21.59 2.68
CA ARG A 210 9.46 -23.01 2.47
C ARG A 210 10.66 -23.84 2.02
N LYS A 211 11.49 -23.28 1.13
CA LYS A 211 12.69 -23.94 0.59
C LYS A 211 13.96 -23.64 1.39
N LYS A 212 13.88 -22.81 2.43
CA LYS A 212 15.01 -22.36 3.26
C LYS A 212 16.21 -21.90 2.43
N ARG A 213 15.96 -21.00 1.47
CA ARG A 213 17.01 -20.53 0.55
C ARG A 213 16.88 -19.07 0.18
N ILE A 214 18.00 -18.48 -0.16
CA ILE A 214 18.12 -17.19 -0.85
C ILE A 214 18.70 -17.42 -2.24
N GLU A 215 18.16 -16.69 -3.21
CA GLU A 215 18.56 -16.67 -4.60
C GLU A 215 18.82 -15.20 -4.99
N VAL A 216 19.94 -14.93 -5.64
CA VAL A 216 20.35 -13.60 -6.04
C VAL A 216 20.60 -13.62 -7.55
N ASP A 217 19.76 -12.91 -8.29
CA ASP A 217 19.94 -12.70 -9.72
C ASP A 217 20.70 -11.39 -9.92
N LEU A 218 21.83 -11.47 -10.61
CA LEU A 218 22.72 -10.36 -10.87
C LEU A 218 22.79 -10.10 -12.36
N THR A 219 22.71 -8.84 -12.74
CA THR A 219 23.10 -8.37 -14.08
C THR A 219 24.39 -7.56 -13.93
N ILE A 220 25.44 -8.01 -14.61
CA ILE A 220 26.74 -7.33 -14.64
C ILE A 220 26.95 -6.79 -16.05
N ARG A 221 27.38 -5.54 -16.16
CA ARG A 221 27.69 -4.90 -17.45
C ARG A 221 29.18 -4.68 -17.60
N ASN A 222 29.65 -4.79 -18.84
CA ASN A 222 30.96 -4.38 -19.29
C ASN A 222 30.80 -3.35 -20.40
N ASP A 223 30.93 -2.09 -20.04
CA ASP A 223 30.85 -0.94 -20.94
C ASP A 223 32.24 -0.50 -21.42
N SER A 224 33.30 -1.29 -21.21
CA SER A 224 34.61 -1.07 -21.83
C SER A 224 34.66 -1.58 -23.27
N ASP A 225 35.73 -1.22 -23.98
CA ASP A 225 36.01 -1.68 -25.35
C ASP A 225 36.74 -3.02 -25.39
N GLN A 226 37.03 -3.62 -24.22
CA GLN A 226 37.74 -4.89 -24.10
C GLN A 226 36.87 -5.96 -23.44
N PRO A 227 37.10 -7.25 -23.74
CA PRO A 227 36.47 -8.32 -22.98
C PRO A 227 36.97 -8.30 -21.53
N ALA A 228 36.11 -8.73 -20.61
CA ALA A 228 36.43 -8.79 -19.19
C ALA A 228 35.93 -10.09 -18.57
N SER A 229 36.61 -10.55 -17.53
CA SER A 229 36.15 -11.65 -16.68
C SER A 229 36.19 -11.19 -15.23
N GLY A 230 35.61 -11.98 -14.33
CA GLY A 230 35.59 -11.62 -12.92
C GLY A 230 34.77 -12.58 -12.09
N LYS A 231 34.66 -12.26 -10.81
CA LYS A 231 33.90 -13.00 -9.81
C LYS A 231 32.95 -12.06 -9.10
N VAL A 232 31.79 -12.55 -8.71
CA VAL A 232 30.88 -11.82 -7.83
C VAL A 232 30.89 -12.44 -6.45
N ARG A 233 30.85 -11.60 -5.42
CA ARG A 233 30.70 -11.98 -4.02
C ARG A 233 29.53 -11.23 -3.41
N CYS A 234 28.55 -11.95 -2.91
CA CYS A 234 27.39 -11.42 -2.21
C CYS A 234 27.54 -11.72 -0.72
N ARG A 235 27.57 -10.68 0.10
CA ARG A 235 27.61 -10.75 1.57
C ARG A 235 26.30 -10.23 2.13
N VAL A 236 25.62 -11.07 2.90
CA VAL A 236 24.44 -10.65 3.66
C VAL A 236 24.90 -10.16 5.01
N LEU A 237 24.57 -8.91 5.32
CA LEU A 237 24.92 -8.22 6.55
C LEU A 237 23.68 -8.07 7.44
N ASP A 238 23.80 -8.41 8.71
CA ASP A 238 22.85 -8.10 9.77
C ASP A 238 23.52 -7.13 10.74
N GLN A 239 23.05 -5.88 10.78
CA GLN A 239 23.64 -4.81 11.60
C GLN A 239 25.15 -4.62 11.36
N GLY A 240 25.61 -4.84 10.12
CA GLY A 240 27.01 -4.71 9.71
C GLY A 240 27.81 -6.01 9.76
N GLU A 241 27.32 -7.03 10.47
CA GLU A 241 27.99 -8.33 10.60
C GLU A 241 27.60 -9.28 9.47
N GLU A 242 28.57 -9.96 8.87
CA GLU A 242 28.33 -10.93 7.79
C GLU A 242 27.70 -12.22 8.35
N VAL A 243 26.45 -12.50 7.95
CA VAL A 243 25.70 -13.70 8.39
C VAL A 243 25.56 -14.78 7.31
N LEU A 244 25.78 -14.41 6.04
CA LEU A 244 25.77 -15.35 4.92
C LEU A 244 26.63 -14.82 3.76
N ARG A 245 27.27 -15.74 3.04
CA ARG A 245 28.03 -15.44 1.83
C ARG A 245 27.62 -16.34 0.66
N LEU A 246 27.55 -15.75 -0.52
CA LEU A 246 27.45 -16.42 -1.81
C LEU A 246 28.54 -15.88 -2.72
N GLU A 247 29.12 -16.70 -3.58
CA GLU A 247 30.08 -16.24 -4.57
C GLU A 247 30.10 -17.14 -5.79
N GLY A 248 30.58 -16.61 -6.91
CA GLY A 248 30.77 -17.42 -8.11
C GLY A 248 31.38 -16.64 -9.26
N ASP A 249 32.09 -17.37 -10.12
CA ASP A 249 32.76 -16.79 -11.28
C ASP A 249 31.74 -16.38 -12.35
N LEU A 250 32.03 -15.27 -13.03
CA LEU A 250 31.26 -14.79 -14.16
C LEU A 250 31.73 -15.49 -15.43
N LYS A 251 30.80 -15.70 -16.36
CA LYS A 251 31.18 -16.03 -17.73
C LYS A 251 31.92 -14.81 -18.33
N PRO A 252 32.92 -15.03 -19.21
CA PRO A 252 33.58 -13.93 -19.91
C PRO A 252 32.56 -13.01 -20.58
N MET A 253 32.69 -11.71 -20.31
CA MET A 253 31.87 -10.66 -20.87
C MET A 253 32.57 -10.11 -22.11
N LYS A 254 31.84 -9.98 -23.22
CA LYS A 254 32.34 -9.28 -24.40
C LYS A 254 32.40 -7.77 -24.11
N ALA A 255 33.13 -7.02 -24.92
CA ALA A 255 33.06 -5.56 -24.92
C ALA A 255 31.61 -5.10 -25.15
N LYS A 256 31.19 -4.01 -24.48
CA LYS A 256 29.84 -3.42 -24.56
C LYS A 256 28.71 -4.44 -24.41
N SER A 257 28.81 -5.32 -23.42
CA SER A 257 27.83 -6.39 -23.19
C SER A 257 27.50 -6.58 -21.72
N GLY A 258 26.45 -7.35 -21.43
CA GLY A 258 26.09 -7.75 -20.08
C GLY A 258 25.96 -9.25 -19.94
N VAL A 259 26.18 -9.75 -18.72
CA VAL A 259 25.97 -11.16 -18.35
C VAL A 259 25.04 -11.25 -17.14
N LYS A 260 24.19 -12.29 -17.14
CA LYS A 260 23.37 -12.65 -15.99
C LYS A 260 24.04 -13.75 -15.19
N LYS A 261 24.00 -13.64 -13.86
CA LYS A 261 24.47 -14.67 -12.93
C LYS A 261 23.40 -14.91 -11.88
N VAL A 262 23.10 -16.17 -11.61
CA VAL A 262 22.22 -16.58 -10.50
C VAL A 262 23.07 -17.29 -9.46
N LEU A 263 22.97 -16.86 -8.21
CA LEU A 263 23.58 -17.51 -7.06
C LEU A 263 22.49 -18.00 -6.12
N VAL A 264 22.60 -19.23 -5.65
CA VAL A 264 21.62 -19.83 -4.72
C VAL A 264 22.35 -20.37 -3.51
N ARG A 265 21.82 -20.11 -2.32
CA ARG A 265 22.37 -20.63 -1.06
C ARG A 265 21.24 -21.03 -0.12
N ARG A 266 21.40 -22.19 0.51
CA ARG A 266 20.54 -22.65 1.61
C ARG A 266 20.80 -21.79 2.85
N TRP A 267 19.74 -21.34 3.52
CA TRP A 267 19.80 -20.55 4.74
C TRP A 267 18.75 -21.06 5.71
N GLU A 268 19.19 -21.79 6.73
CA GLU A 268 18.30 -22.52 7.64
C GLU A 268 17.48 -21.61 8.56
N ASN A 269 18.13 -20.62 9.16
CA ASN A 269 17.56 -19.83 10.25
C ASN A 269 17.70 -18.31 10.03
N PRO A 270 17.20 -17.75 8.91
CA PRO A 270 17.12 -16.30 8.78
C PRO A 270 16.10 -15.73 9.78
N LYS A 271 16.39 -14.58 10.39
CA LYS A 271 15.37 -13.73 10.99
C LYS A 271 14.43 -13.25 9.88
N LEU A 272 13.13 -13.48 10.06
CA LEU A 272 12.12 -13.20 9.04
C LEU A 272 11.59 -11.77 9.13
N TRP A 273 11.28 -11.19 7.97
CA TRP A 273 10.52 -9.95 7.88
C TRP A 273 9.01 -10.22 7.98
N SER A 274 8.30 -9.43 8.78
CA SER A 274 6.83 -9.44 8.89
C SER A 274 6.31 -8.14 9.51
N PRO A 275 4.99 -7.85 9.46
CA PRO A 275 4.42 -6.66 10.09
C PRO A 275 4.65 -6.51 11.61
N LEU A 276 4.93 -7.62 12.30
CA LEU A 276 5.25 -7.62 13.74
C LEU A 276 6.76 -7.57 14.03
N SER A 277 7.58 -7.97 13.06
CA SER A 277 9.03 -8.04 13.17
C SER A 277 9.62 -7.66 11.81
N PRO A 278 9.70 -6.36 11.48
CA PRO A 278 10.17 -5.87 10.19
C PRO A 278 11.70 -5.91 10.10
N HIS A 279 12.27 -7.11 10.24
CA HIS A 279 13.72 -7.29 10.25
C HIS A 279 14.31 -7.16 8.83
N LEU A 280 15.34 -6.32 8.69
CA LEU A 280 15.98 -6.00 7.42
C LEU A 280 17.47 -6.33 7.46
N TYR A 281 17.95 -6.91 6.38
CA TYR A 281 19.37 -7.14 6.10
C TYR A 281 19.86 -6.18 5.02
N THR A 282 21.17 -6.07 4.89
CA THR A 282 21.82 -5.44 3.74
C THR A 282 22.54 -6.51 2.93
N MET A 283 22.22 -6.61 1.64
CA MET A 283 22.99 -7.39 0.67
C MET A 283 24.07 -6.49 0.08
N ARG A 284 25.34 -6.79 0.37
CA ARG A 284 26.49 -6.16 -0.27
C ARG A 284 27.02 -7.06 -1.38
N VAL A 285 26.89 -6.61 -2.62
CA VAL A 285 27.38 -7.28 -3.82
C VAL A 285 28.68 -6.62 -4.24
N GLU A 286 29.72 -7.43 -4.44
CA GLU A 286 31.06 -6.99 -4.84
C GLU A 286 31.41 -7.66 -6.15
N LEU A 287 31.82 -6.87 -7.14
CA LEU A 287 32.41 -7.35 -8.37
C LEU A 287 33.93 -7.33 -8.22
N LEU A 288 34.56 -8.48 -8.44
CA LEU A 288 36.00 -8.66 -8.35
C LEU A 288 36.61 -8.93 -9.72
N GLN A 289 37.73 -8.28 -10.00
CA GLN A 289 38.60 -8.55 -11.16
C GLN A 289 40.02 -8.75 -10.67
N ASP A 290 40.65 -9.84 -11.11
CA ASP A 290 42.02 -10.21 -10.73
C ASP A 290 42.29 -10.20 -9.21
N GLY A 291 41.25 -10.38 -8.40
CA GLY A 291 41.29 -10.38 -6.94
C GLY A 291 40.86 -9.06 -6.28
N ASP A 292 40.84 -7.96 -7.02
CA ASP A 292 40.50 -6.63 -6.54
C ASP A 292 39.01 -6.31 -6.71
N VAL A 293 38.43 -5.61 -5.73
CA VAL A 293 37.03 -5.16 -5.81
C VAL A 293 36.96 -3.93 -6.70
N VAL A 294 36.28 -4.05 -7.84
CA VAL A 294 36.17 -2.98 -8.84
C VAL A 294 34.82 -2.26 -8.80
N ASP A 295 33.79 -2.88 -8.22
CA ASP A 295 32.47 -2.29 -8.03
C ASP A 295 31.75 -2.88 -6.80
N VAL A 296 30.97 -2.05 -6.10
CA VAL A 296 30.18 -2.45 -4.93
C VAL A 296 28.78 -1.88 -5.02
N ARG A 297 27.78 -2.72 -4.79
CA ARG A 297 26.38 -2.31 -4.68
C ARG A 297 25.75 -2.87 -3.42
N GLU A 298 24.98 -2.03 -2.72
CA GLU A 298 24.25 -2.43 -1.52
C GLU A 298 22.74 -2.33 -1.76
N GLU A 299 22.01 -3.34 -1.31
CA GLU A 299 20.54 -3.43 -1.42
C GLU A 299 19.97 -3.87 -0.07
N ARG A 300 18.97 -3.16 0.44
CA ARG A 300 18.24 -3.60 1.65
C ARG A 300 17.17 -4.61 1.26
N PHE A 301 16.98 -5.64 2.10
CA PHE A 301 15.91 -6.62 1.89
C PHE A 301 15.44 -7.24 3.21
N GLY A 302 14.25 -7.84 3.18
CA GLY A 302 13.71 -8.64 4.28
C GLY A 302 13.50 -10.09 3.84
N PHE A 303 13.90 -11.06 4.67
CA PHE A 303 13.68 -12.48 4.35
C PHE A 303 12.23 -12.86 4.65
N ARG A 304 11.42 -13.07 3.61
CA ARG A 304 10.00 -13.43 3.73
C ARG A 304 9.51 -14.13 2.48
N GLU A 305 8.47 -14.94 2.61
CA GLU A 305 7.77 -15.52 1.47
C GLU A 305 6.27 -15.27 1.62
N PHE A 306 5.64 -14.79 0.56
CA PHE A 306 4.20 -14.53 0.49
C PHE A 306 3.58 -15.31 -0.66
N TRP A 307 2.49 -16.03 -0.39
CA TRP A 307 1.82 -16.84 -1.40
C TRP A 307 0.34 -17.00 -1.09
N ILE A 308 -0.35 -17.64 -2.03
CA ILE A 308 -1.78 -17.95 -1.94
C ILE A 308 -1.95 -19.46 -1.77
N ASP A 309 -2.84 -19.82 -0.85
CA ASP A 309 -3.27 -21.20 -0.59
C ASP A 309 -4.80 -21.24 -0.60
N GLY A 310 -5.38 -21.71 -1.72
CA GLY A 310 -6.82 -21.65 -1.97
C GLY A 310 -7.35 -20.21 -1.95
N ILE A 311 -8.19 -19.90 -0.97
CA ILE A 311 -8.75 -18.54 -0.77
C ILE A 311 -7.96 -17.69 0.23
N TYR A 312 -6.83 -18.19 0.73
CA TYR A 312 -6.09 -17.56 1.83
C TYR A 312 -4.78 -16.94 1.34
N PHE A 313 -4.44 -15.78 1.91
CA PHE A 313 -3.09 -15.24 1.86
C PHE A 313 -2.24 -15.88 2.96
N VAL A 314 -0.98 -16.16 2.64
CA VAL A 314 -0.03 -16.77 3.57
C VAL A 314 1.28 -15.98 3.55
N LEU A 315 1.72 -15.53 4.73
CA LEU A 315 3.02 -14.90 4.95
C LEU A 315 3.86 -15.78 5.87
N ASN A 316 5.02 -16.22 5.39
CA ASN A 316 5.99 -17.02 6.17
C ASN A 316 5.37 -18.30 6.80
N GLY A 317 4.44 -18.93 6.10
CA GLY A 317 3.77 -20.16 6.55
C GLY A 317 2.55 -19.93 7.43
N LYS A 318 2.18 -18.68 7.69
CA LYS A 318 1.00 -18.32 8.51
C LYS A 318 -0.03 -17.61 7.66
N ARG A 319 -1.30 -17.99 7.82
CA ARG A 319 -2.41 -17.29 7.17
C ARG A 319 -2.52 -15.86 7.70
N ILE A 320 -2.93 -14.95 6.83
CA ILE A 320 -3.15 -13.54 7.15
C ILE A 320 -4.43 -13.05 6.45
N LYS A 321 -5.21 -12.19 7.12
CA LYS A 321 -6.27 -11.40 6.50
C LYS A 321 -5.69 -10.05 6.06
N PHE A 322 -5.92 -9.65 4.81
CA PHE A 322 -5.54 -8.34 4.31
C PHE A 322 -6.60 -7.31 4.74
N LEU A 323 -6.56 -6.96 6.04
CA LEU A 323 -7.29 -5.83 6.59
C LEU A 323 -6.58 -4.57 6.10
N ALA A 324 -7.02 -4.05 4.95
CA ALA A 324 -6.29 -3.07 4.17
C ALA A 324 -6.97 -1.69 4.21
N THR A 325 -6.30 -0.71 3.62
CA THR A 325 -6.89 0.56 3.18
C THR A 325 -6.20 0.98 1.89
N ALA A 326 -6.71 2.00 1.21
CA ALA A 326 -6.02 2.62 0.10
C ALA A 326 -6.05 4.14 0.20
N GLY A 327 -5.27 4.76 -0.67
CA GLY A 327 -5.41 6.15 -1.02
C GLY A 327 -4.12 6.71 -1.59
N HIS A 328 -4.17 7.99 -1.92
CA HIS A 328 -3.06 8.70 -2.54
C HIS A 328 -2.18 9.35 -1.47
N PRO A 329 -0.89 8.98 -1.35
CA PRO A 329 0.10 9.80 -0.66
C PRO A 329 0.02 11.28 -1.03
N PRO A 330 0.09 12.24 -0.09
CA PRO A 330 0.07 13.67 -0.42
C PRO A 330 1.16 14.04 -1.43
N ALA A 331 0.90 15.02 -2.30
CA ALA A 331 1.87 15.46 -3.30
C ALA A 331 3.07 16.11 -2.59
N ASN A 332 4.29 15.79 -3.04
CA ASN A 332 5.54 16.25 -2.42
C ASN A 332 5.60 15.95 -0.90
N SER A 333 5.02 14.81 -0.48
CA SER A 333 5.07 14.33 0.90
C SER A 333 6.49 13.92 1.28
N SER A 334 6.88 14.23 2.51
CA SER A 334 8.15 13.81 3.09
C SER A 334 8.12 12.36 3.55
N ARG A 335 9.29 11.85 3.91
CA ARG A 335 9.43 10.57 4.62
C ARG A 335 8.68 10.57 5.97
N GLU A 336 8.70 11.69 6.70
CA GLU A 336 7.98 11.84 7.97
C GLU A 336 6.46 11.76 7.78
N ASP A 337 5.94 12.32 6.68
CA ASP A 337 4.52 12.20 6.33
C ASP A 337 4.11 10.73 6.11
N ALA A 338 4.98 9.94 5.47
CA ALA A 338 4.77 8.51 5.27
C ALA A 338 4.73 7.75 6.60
N GLU A 339 5.67 8.04 7.51
CA GLU A 339 5.70 7.44 8.84
C GLU A 339 4.43 7.76 9.63
N ASN A 340 4.04 9.03 9.65
CA ASN A 340 2.86 9.49 10.36
C ASN A 340 1.59 8.83 9.81
N LEU A 341 1.49 8.72 8.48
CA LEU A 341 0.35 8.09 7.84
C LEU A 341 0.26 6.59 8.15
N PHE A 342 1.34 5.84 7.98
CA PHE A 342 1.34 4.41 8.27
C PHE A 342 1.13 4.14 9.76
N ARG A 343 1.64 4.99 10.66
CA ARG A 343 1.36 4.88 12.10
C ARG A 343 -0.13 5.03 12.38
N ALA A 344 -0.80 6.00 11.76
CA ALA A 344 -2.23 6.19 11.91
C ALA A 344 -3.04 5.01 11.32
N ILE A 345 -2.63 4.49 10.16
CA ILE A 345 -3.28 3.33 9.51
C ILE A 345 -3.11 2.05 10.36
N ARG A 346 -1.91 1.76 10.87
CA ARG A 346 -1.69 0.62 11.77
C ARG A 346 -2.48 0.75 13.07
N SER A 347 -2.64 1.97 13.58
CA SER A 347 -3.46 2.25 14.76
C SER A 347 -4.96 2.02 14.54
N ALA A 348 -5.40 1.84 13.28
CA ALA A 348 -6.73 1.39 12.89
C ALA A 348 -6.82 -0.13 12.68
N ASN A 349 -5.83 -0.89 13.15
CA ASN A 349 -5.71 -2.34 12.96
C ASN A 349 -5.52 -2.78 11.49
N CYS A 350 -5.24 -1.85 10.56
CA CYS A 350 -4.86 -2.21 9.20
C CYS A 350 -3.45 -2.81 9.17
N VAL A 351 -3.29 -3.88 8.39
CA VAL A 351 -2.00 -4.57 8.18
C VAL A 351 -1.41 -4.33 6.79
N ALA A 352 -2.23 -3.80 5.88
CA ALA A 352 -1.84 -3.53 4.50
C ALA A 352 -2.36 -2.16 4.01
N MET A 353 -1.68 -1.59 3.03
CA MET A 353 -2.14 -0.42 2.29
C MET A 353 -1.90 -0.59 0.78
N ARG A 354 -2.88 -0.24 -0.05
CA ARG A 354 -2.68 -0.04 -1.49
C ARG A 354 -2.28 1.39 -1.77
N LEU A 355 -1.14 1.58 -2.43
CA LEU A 355 -0.63 2.90 -2.83
C LEU A 355 -1.22 3.31 -4.19
N HIS A 356 -2.48 3.73 -4.19
CA HIS A 356 -3.23 4.03 -5.42
C HIS A 356 -2.90 5.41 -6.00
N ALA A 357 -2.77 5.63 -7.31
CA ALA A 357 -2.75 4.69 -8.44
C ALA A 357 -1.63 5.08 -9.41
N ASN A 358 -0.41 4.97 -8.90
CA ASN A 358 0.84 5.15 -9.63
C ASN A 358 2.02 4.79 -8.72
N LEU A 359 3.24 4.91 -9.24
CA LEU A 359 4.45 4.81 -8.45
C LEU A 359 4.62 6.01 -7.53
N TRP A 360 5.04 5.77 -6.30
CA TRP A 360 5.25 6.82 -5.29
C TRP A 360 6.73 7.02 -4.99
N PRO A 361 7.10 8.12 -4.32
CA PRO A 361 8.49 8.33 -3.93
C PRO A 361 9.05 7.15 -3.14
N GLU A 362 10.32 6.81 -3.34
CA GLU A 362 10.96 5.58 -2.82
C GLU A 362 10.83 5.45 -1.30
N TRP A 363 10.88 6.58 -0.59
CA TRP A 363 10.74 6.61 0.87
C TRP A 363 9.40 6.06 1.39
N TRP A 364 8.32 6.04 0.59
CA TRP A 364 7.08 5.38 1.00
C TRP A 364 7.23 3.87 1.15
N TYR A 365 8.10 3.25 0.35
CA TYR A 365 8.37 1.82 0.38
C TYR A 365 9.41 1.49 1.46
N GLU A 366 10.45 2.32 1.60
CA GLU A 366 11.43 2.20 2.68
C GLU A 366 10.78 2.29 4.07
N VAL A 367 9.89 3.27 4.27
CA VAL A 367 9.18 3.42 5.54
C VAL A 367 8.26 2.23 5.78
N ALA A 368 7.60 1.70 4.75
CA ALA A 368 6.78 0.50 4.88
C ALA A 368 7.61 -0.73 5.26
N ASP A 369 8.80 -0.90 4.68
CA ASP A 369 9.75 -1.96 5.03
C ASP A 369 10.15 -1.88 6.49
N GLU A 370 10.46 -0.69 7.00
CA GLU A 370 10.92 -0.47 8.36
C GLU A 370 9.80 -0.57 9.40
N MET A 371 8.60 -0.10 9.07
CA MET A 371 7.46 -0.12 9.99
C MET A 371 6.71 -1.45 9.97
N GLY A 372 6.94 -2.31 8.98
CA GLY A 372 6.17 -3.54 8.81
C GLY A 372 4.75 -3.26 8.29
N MET A 373 4.62 -2.42 7.27
CA MET A 373 3.36 -2.23 6.54
C MET A 373 3.41 -3.08 5.26
N LEU A 374 2.39 -3.90 5.01
CA LEU A 374 2.28 -4.61 3.73
C LEU A 374 1.78 -3.64 2.66
N LEU A 375 2.43 -3.60 1.51
CA LEU A 375 2.04 -2.76 0.39
C LEU A 375 1.50 -3.60 -0.76
N ILE A 376 0.40 -3.12 -1.31
CA ILE A 376 -0.01 -3.43 -2.67
C ILE A 376 0.48 -2.26 -3.52
N GLU A 377 1.49 -2.53 -4.35
CA GLU A 377 2.01 -1.54 -5.29
C GLU A 377 1.19 -1.57 -6.57
N GLU A 378 0.85 -0.39 -7.09
CA GLU A 378 -0.04 -0.24 -8.23
C GLU A 378 0.65 0.49 -9.39
N SER A 379 0.44 -0.04 -10.60
CA SER A 379 0.95 0.59 -11.81
C SER A 379 0.30 1.95 -12.07
N ALA A 380 0.81 2.69 -13.05
CA ALA A 380 0.24 3.96 -13.48
C ALA A 380 -0.81 3.80 -14.60
N ILE A 381 -1.24 2.57 -14.89
CA ILE A 381 -2.34 2.26 -15.81
C ILE A 381 -3.63 2.39 -15.00
N TRP A 382 -4.40 3.44 -15.27
CA TRP A 382 -5.50 3.91 -14.40
C TRP A 382 -6.79 4.14 -15.19
N CYS A 383 -7.90 4.48 -14.52
CA CYS A 383 -9.29 4.64 -14.99
C CYS A 383 -9.58 5.37 -16.32
N PHE A 384 -8.59 5.83 -17.08
CA PHE A 384 -8.68 6.46 -18.39
C PHE A 384 -8.82 5.46 -19.55
N ALA A 385 -9.51 4.33 -19.38
CA ALA A 385 -9.65 3.32 -20.43
C ALA A 385 -10.09 3.87 -21.79
N LYS A 386 -11.03 4.82 -21.78
CA LYS A 386 -11.51 5.51 -22.98
C LYS A 386 -10.43 6.38 -23.66
N GLN A 387 -9.51 6.95 -22.87
CA GLN A 387 -8.52 7.91 -23.35
C GLN A 387 -7.15 7.33 -23.62
N TYR A 388 -6.79 6.23 -22.97
CA TYR A 388 -5.64 5.45 -23.38
C TYR A 388 -5.82 4.96 -24.81
N ALA A 389 -4.73 5.01 -25.57
CA ALA A 389 -4.66 4.52 -26.93
C ALA A 389 -4.67 2.99 -26.96
N LEU A 390 -5.72 2.37 -26.38
CA LEU A 390 -5.83 0.92 -26.21
C LEU A 390 -5.90 0.18 -27.56
N SER A 391 -6.30 0.87 -28.63
CA SER A 391 -6.28 0.32 -29.98
C SER A 391 -4.86 0.24 -30.59
N GLU A 392 -3.92 1.02 -30.05
CA GLU A 392 -2.57 1.16 -30.59
C GLU A 392 -1.59 0.19 -29.91
N PRO A 393 -0.85 -0.65 -30.67
CA PRO A 393 0.14 -1.57 -30.10
C PRO A 393 1.23 -0.85 -29.28
N GLU A 394 1.58 0.37 -29.66
CA GLU A 394 2.61 1.16 -28.98
C GLU A 394 2.24 1.50 -27.53
N PHE A 395 0.94 1.73 -27.22
CA PHE A 395 0.51 1.91 -25.83
C PHE A 395 0.85 0.70 -24.97
N TRP A 396 0.58 -0.51 -25.48
CA TRP A 396 0.84 -1.75 -24.76
C TRP A 396 2.33 -2.02 -24.55
N GLU A 397 3.18 -1.66 -25.50
CA GLU A 397 4.63 -1.72 -25.32
C GLU A 397 5.12 -0.69 -24.29
N ASN A 398 4.55 0.50 -24.26
CA ASN A 398 4.83 1.49 -23.21
C ASN A 398 4.31 1.03 -21.84
N ALA A 399 3.17 0.34 -21.78
CA ALA A 399 2.66 -0.28 -20.57
C ALA A 399 3.57 -1.40 -20.05
N LYS A 400 4.12 -2.25 -20.93
CA LYS A 400 5.14 -3.26 -20.55
C LYS A 400 6.41 -2.59 -20.02
N ARG A 401 6.90 -1.53 -20.68
CA ARG A 401 8.07 -0.77 -20.23
C ARG A 401 7.84 -0.21 -18.82
N HIS A 402 6.66 0.35 -18.57
CA HIS A 402 6.24 0.83 -17.25
C HIS A 402 6.26 -0.27 -16.19
N LEU A 403 5.66 -1.42 -16.46
CA LEU A 403 5.66 -2.55 -15.52
C LEU A 403 7.08 -3.09 -15.26
N ALA A 404 7.93 -3.13 -16.28
CA ALA A 404 9.33 -3.50 -16.13
C ALA A 404 10.11 -2.50 -15.27
N GLY A 405 9.86 -1.19 -15.45
CA GLY A 405 10.46 -0.14 -14.64
C GLY A 405 10.02 -0.19 -13.17
N MET A 406 8.72 -0.38 -12.92
CA MET A 406 8.15 -0.59 -11.59
C MET A 406 8.82 -1.76 -10.87
N VAL A 407 8.84 -2.95 -11.49
CA VAL A 407 9.50 -4.12 -10.87
C VAL A 407 11.00 -3.87 -10.69
N LYS A 408 11.68 -3.28 -11.68
CA LYS A 408 13.12 -3.03 -11.59
C LYS A 408 13.45 -2.18 -10.36
N ARG A 409 12.65 -1.15 -10.08
CA ARG A 409 12.81 -0.25 -8.96
C ARG A 409 12.49 -0.92 -7.62
N ASP A 410 11.35 -1.59 -7.52
CA ASP A 410 10.76 -1.91 -6.20
C ASP A 410 10.83 -3.38 -5.78
N LYS A 411 11.35 -4.29 -6.64
CA LYS A 411 11.41 -5.75 -6.41
C LYS A 411 12.12 -6.20 -5.13
N ASN A 412 13.01 -5.37 -4.57
CA ASN A 412 13.75 -5.71 -3.35
C ASN A 412 13.05 -5.25 -2.05
N HIS A 413 12.01 -4.42 -2.13
CA HIS A 413 11.23 -4.02 -0.96
C HIS A 413 10.42 -5.21 -0.40
N PRO A 414 10.71 -5.70 0.83
CA PRO A 414 9.93 -6.79 1.45
C PRO A 414 8.48 -6.40 1.74
N SER A 415 8.18 -5.11 1.93
CA SER A 415 6.83 -4.59 2.17
C SER A 415 5.91 -4.78 0.97
N VAL A 416 6.42 -4.64 -0.26
CA VAL A 416 5.62 -4.86 -1.48
C VAL A 416 5.31 -6.34 -1.56
N VAL A 417 4.07 -6.75 -1.31
CA VAL A 417 3.68 -8.16 -1.24
C VAL A 417 2.80 -8.63 -2.38
N MET A 418 2.25 -7.70 -3.13
CA MET A 418 1.34 -7.94 -4.24
C MET A 418 1.44 -6.77 -5.21
N TYR A 419 1.31 -7.05 -6.51
CA TYR A 419 1.20 -6.02 -7.54
C TYR A 419 -0.23 -5.89 -8.06
N SER A 420 -0.67 -4.65 -8.25
CA SER A 420 -1.84 -4.29 -9.05
C SER A 420 -1.36 -3.91 -10.46
N VAL A 421 -1.78 -4.70 -11.46
CA VAL A 421 -1.35 -4.54 -12.87
C VAL A 421 -1.88 -3.24 -13.45
N GLU A 422 -3.11 -2.89 -13.10
CA GLU A 422 -3.81 -1.68 -13.51
C GLU A 422 -4.96 -1.41 -12.53
N ASN A 423 -5.63 -0.28 -12.72
CA ASN A 423 -6.83 0.05 -12.00
C ASN A 423 -7.97 0.45 -12.96
N GLU A 424 -9.04 -0.34 -12.92
CA GLU A 424 -10.34 -0.10 -13.53
C GLU A 424 -10.36 0.07 -15.06
N ILE A 425 -9.47 -0.56 -15.82
CA ILE A 425 -9.48 -0.45 -17.28
C ILE A 425 -10.76 -1.04 -17.89
N LEU A 426 -11.09 -2.29 -17.61
CA LEU A 426 -12.35 -2.92 -18.03
C LEU A 426 -13.54 -2.26 -17.35
N HIS A 427 -13.39 -1.89 -16.08
CA HIS A 427 -14.42 -1.21 -15.31
C HIS A 427 -14.85 0.11 -15.95
N THR A 428 -13.94 0.95 -16.42
CA THR A 428 -14.28 2.27 -17.00
C THR A 428 -14.41 2.28 -18.52
N GLY A 429 -14.58 1.11 -19.14
CA GLY A 429 -15.02 0.99 -20.53
C GLY A 429 -14.08 0.24 -21.46
N GLY A 430 -12.90 -0.18 -20.98
CA GLY A 430 -11.95 -0.99 -21.72
C GLY A 430 -12.54 -2.32 -22.21
N SER A 431 -13.56 -2.86 -21.53
CA SER A 431 -14.28 -4.06 -21.96
C SER A 431 -15.03 -3.90 -23.29
N ARG A 432 -15.15 -2.69 -23.82
CA ARG A 432 -15.75 -2.39 -25.13
C ARG A 432 -14.70 -2.30 -26.25
N VAL A 433 -13.42 -2.25 -25.90
CA VAL A 433 -12.31 -2.23 -26.84
C VAL A 433 -11.97 -3.67 -27.22
N PRO A 434 -11.88 -4.01 -28.51
CA PRO A 434 -11.49 -5.35 -28.95
C PRO A 434 -10.19 -5.81 -28.28
N ASP A 435 -10.14 -7.08 -27.89
CA ASP A 435 -8.97 -7.77 -27.32
C ASP A 435 -8.36 -7.16 -26.04
N CYS A 436 -8.96 -6.09 -25.48
CA CYS A 436 -8.43 -5.40 -24.31
C CYS A 436 -8.25 -6.32 -23.10
N GLU A 437 -9.21 -7.21 -22.83
CA GLU A 437 -9.10 -8.19 -21.74
C GLU A 437 -7.92 -9.15 -21.94
N GLU A 438 -7.68 -9.63 -23.17
CA GLU A 438 -6.53 -10.50 -23.46
C GLU A 438 -5.22 -9.72 -23.37
N LYS A 439 -5.19 -8.45 -23.80
CA LYS A 439 -4.02 -7.59 -23.64
C LYS A 439 -3.69 -7.31 -22.17
N LEU A 440 -4.69 -7.12 -21.33
CA LEU A 440 -4.51 -7.06 -19.88
C LEU A 440 -3.98 -8.40 -19.33
N ALA A 441 -4.50 -9.53 -19.80
CA ALA A 441 -3.98 -10.86 -19.43
C ALA A 441 -2.50 -11.02 -19.85
N GLU A 442 -2.11 -10.55 -21.04
CA GLU A 442 -0.71 -10.51 -21.49
C GLU A 442 0.18 -9.68 -20.55
N LEU A 443 -0.28 -8.49 -20.11
CA LEU A 443 0.45 -7.66 -19.15
C LEU A 443 0.65 -8.38 -17.80
N GLY A 444 -0.36 -9.08 -17.30
CA GLY A 444 -0.22 -9.85 -16.05
C GLY A 444 0.73 -11.03 -16.19
N ARG A 445 0.68 -11.77 -17.31
CA ARG A 445 1.65 -12.83 -17.59
C ARG A 445 3.07 -12.26 -17.67
N PHE A 446 3.24 -11.11 -18.30
CA PHE A 446 4.52 -10.40 -18.37
C PHE A 446 5.02 -10.00 -16.97
N LEU A 447 4.15 -9.43 -16.13
CA LEU A 447 4.51 -9.06 -14.76
C LEU A 447 4.95 -10.27 -13.91
N LYS A 448 4.25 -11.40 -14.02
CA LYS A 448 4.63 -12.66 -13.36
C LYS A 448 5.98 -13.21 -13.85
N MET A 449 6.34 -12.99 -15.11
CA MET A 449 7.66 -13.37 -15.62
C MET A 449 8.77 -12.49 -15.06
N LEU A 450 8.52 -11.19 -14.87
CA LEU A 450 9.47 -10.26 -14.27
C LEU A 450 9.71 -10.58 -12.80
N ASP A 451 8.64 -10.87 -12.06
CA ASP A 451 8.71 -11.25 -10.65
C ASP A 451 7.76 -12.40 -10.31
N PRO A 452 8.28 -13.64 -10.14
CA PRO A 452 7.48 -14.79 -9.75
C PRO A 452 7.26 -14.91 -8.23
N THR A 453 7.78 -13.98 -7.43
CA THR A 453 7.75 -14.05 -5.96
C THR A 453 6.55 -13.34 -5.32
N ARG A 454 5.77 -12.61 -6.12
CA ARG A 454 4.62 -11.82 -5.67
C ARG A 454 3.38 -12.17 -6.49
N PRO A 455 2.23 -12.41 -5.85
CA PRO A 455 0.95 -12.49 -6.55
C PRO A 455 0.58 -11.19 -7.25
N ILE A 456 -0.25 -11.29 -8.28
CA ILE A 456 -0.81 -10.12 -8.98
C ILE A 456 -2.34 -10.06 -8.90
N MET A 457 -2.88 -8.86 -9.10
CA MET A 457 -4.31 -8.60 -9.29
C MET A 457 -4.55 -7.47 -10.29
N TYR A 458 -5.81 -7.29 -10.67
CA TYR A 458 -6.32 -6.25 -11.57
C TYR A 458 -7.39 -5.46 -10.83
N ASP A 459 -7.06 -4.27 -10.32
CA ASP A 459 -7.87 -3.62 -9.30
C ASP A 459 -9.18 -3.09 -9.91
N GLY A 460 -10.30 -3.69 -9.50
CA GLY A 460 -11.64 -3.41 -10.05
C GLY A 460 -12.09 -4.23 -11.26
N ASP A 461 -11.23 -5.11 -11.80
CA ASP A 461 -11.39 -5.73 -13.13
C ASP A 461 -11.53 -7.27 -13.13
N GLU A 462 -11.89 -7.86 -12.00
CA GLU A 462 -12.08 -9.31 -11.80
C GLU A 462 -10.79 -10.14 -11.97
N ASP A 463 -10.66 -10.88 -13.08
CA ASP A 463 -9.61 -11.87 -13.34
C ASP A 463 -9.40 -12.04 -14.86
N PRO A 464 -8.92 -10.99 -15.57
CA PRO A 464 -8.74 -11.01 -17.02
C PRO A 464 -7.97 -12.24 -17.50
N GLY A 465 -8.58 -13.01 -18.42
CA GLY A 465 -8.00 -14.24 -18.97
C GLY A 465 -7.67 -15.33 -17.93
N GLY A 466 -8.20 -15.24 -16.71
CA GLY A 466 -7.90 -16.16 -15.61
C GLY A 466 -6.47 -16.02 -15.04
N VAL A 467 -5.74 -14.95 -15.40
CA VAL A 467 -4.32 -14.78 -15.10
C VAL A 467 -4.06 -14.27 -13.68
N ALA A 468 -4.99 -13.55 -13.07
CA ALA A 468 -4.81 -12.97 -11.74
C ALA A 468 -4.60 -14.07 -10.68
N ASP A 469 -3.80 -13.81 -9.66
CA ASP A 469 -3.75 -14.71 -8.51
C ASP A 469 -4.86 -14.39 -7.50
N VAL A 470 -5.35 -13.15 -7.52
CA VAL A 470 -6.38 -12.61 -6.64
C VAL A 470 -7.50 -12.02 -7.49
N ILE A 471 -8.74 -12.44 -7.23
CA ILE A 471 -9.91 -11.84 -7.87
C ILE A 471 -10.18 -10.51 -7.16
N ASN A 472 -10.34 -9.43 -7.93
CA ASN A 472 -10.62 -8.11 -7.36
C ASN A 472 -11.92 -7.51 -7.92
N LEU A 473 -12.75 -6.94 -7.03
CA LEU A 473 -14.00 -6.27 -7.40
C LEU A 473 -14.09 -4.88 -6.76
N HIS A 474 -14.61 -3.92 -7.53
CA HIS A 474 -14.95 -2.58 -7.05
C HIS A 474 -16.45 -2.38 -6.97
N TYR A 475 -16.89 -1.83 -5.84
CA TYR A 475 -18.28 -1.42 -5.60
C TYR A 475 -19.33 -2.49 -5.97
N PRO A 476 -19.13 -3.79 -5.63
CA PRO A 476 -20.01 -4.84 -6.12
C PRO A 476 -21.44 -4.71 -5.59
N HIS A 477 -21.64 -4.20 -4.37
CA HIS A 477 -22.94 -4.27 -3.69
C HIS A 477 -23.16 -3.12 -2.68
N GLU A 478 -23.10 -1.88 -3.17
CA GLU A 478 -22.95 -0.71 -2.30
C GLU A 478 -24.26 -0.01 -1.88
N PHE A 479 -24.22 0.55 -0.68
CA PHE A 479 -25.13 1.61 -0.26
C PHE A 479 -24.86 2.90 -1.08
N PRO A 480 -25.88 3.68 -1.48
CA PRO A 480 -27.31 3.56 -1.11
C PRO A 480 -28.15 2.69 -2.03
N ARG A 481 -27.60 2.17 -3.13
CA ARG A 481 -28.35 1.37 -4.10
C ARG A 481 -28.96 0.12 -3.44
N TRP A 482 -28.18 -0.51 -2.58
CA TRP A 482 -28.64 -1.58 -1.70
C TRP A 482 -28.81 -1.00 -0.30
N ASN A 483 -29.99 -1.11 0.29
CA ASN A 483 -30.34 -0.40 1.53
C ASN A 483 -30.95 -1.30 2.61
N LEU A 484 -30.96 -2.63 2.42
CA LEU A 484 -31.41 -3.60 3.43
C LEU A 484 -30.25 -4.02 4.36
N TYR A 485 -29.57 -3.05 4.95
CA TYR A 485 -28.48 -3.30 5.90
C TYR A 485 -29.03 -3.81 7.24
N PRO A 486 -28.37 -4.77 7.91
CA PRO A 486 -27.10 -5.41 7.54
C PRO A 486 -27.25 -6.62 6.60
N ASN A 487 -28.46 -7.08 6.30
CA ASN A 487 -28.70 -8.33 5.56
C ASN A 487 -28.00 -8.34 4.19
N THR A 488 -27.98 -7.19 3.51
CA THR A 488 -27.32 -7.02 2.21
C THR A 488 -25.80 -7.23 2.27
N CYS A 489 -25.17 -7.12 3.44
CA CYS A 489 -23.73 -7.32 3.60
C CYS A 489 -23.30 -8.78 3.38
N TYR A 490 -24.25 -9.72 3.44
CA TYR A 490 -24.03 -11.17 3.25
C TYR A 490 -24.32 -11.63 1.80
N TRP A 491 -24.31 -10.71 0.83
CA TRP A 491 -24.67 -10.98 -0.56
C TRP A 491 -23.86 -12.10 -1.23
N LEU A 492 -22.60 -12.35 -0.80
CA LEU A 492 -21.76 -13.45 -1.31
C LEU A 492 -22.31 -14.86 -1.00
N GLU A 493 -23.30 -15.00 -0.11
CA GLU A 493 -23.99 -16.27 0.15
C GLU A 493 -24.82 -16.74 -1.06
N LYS A 494 -25.16 -15.81 -1.98
CA LYS A 494 -26.04 -16.04 -3.12
C LYS A 494 -25.40 -15.55 -4.40
N ARG A 495 -25.99 -15.93 -5.53
CA ARG A 495 -25.67 -15.31 -6.82
C ARG A 495 -26.39 -13.96 -6.88
N VAL A 496 -25.66 -12.90 -7.21
CA VAL A 496 -26.19 -11.54 -7.26
C VAL A 496 -25.59 -10.79 -8.45
N LYS A 497 -26.41 -9.99 -9.14
CA LYS A 497 -25.93 -9.00 -10.09
C LYS A 497 -25.10 -7.91 -9.39
N VAL A 498 -23.79 -7.91 -9.61
CA VAL A 498 -22.89 -6.90 -9.06
C VAL A 498 -23.02 -5.56 -9.79
N SER A 499 -22.76 -4.46 -9.08
CA SER A 499 -22.92 -3.09 -9.61
C SER A 499 -21.70 -2.59 -10.38
N GLY A 500 -20.49 -2.89 -9.90
CA GLY A 500 -19.25 -2.69 -10.65
C GLY A 500 -19.00 -3.78 -11.70
N TYR A 501 -17.89 -3.68 -12.44
CA TYR A 501 -17.44 -4.74 -13.34
C TYR A 501 -17.37 -6.08 -12.58
N PRO A 502 -17.84 -7.20 -13.17
CA PRO A 502 -18.29 -7.40 -14.56
C PRO A 502 -19.77 -7.05 -14.85
N ARG A 503 -20.51 -6.42 -13.93
CA ARG A 503 -21.92 -5.95 -14.11
C ARG A 503 -22.93 -7.03 -14.51
N ARG A 504 -22.64 -8.28 -14.15
CA ARG A 504 -23.46 -9.47 -14.43
C ARG A 504 -23.79 -10.22 -13.14
N GLU A 505 -24.65 -11.23 -13.27
CA GLU A 505 -24.87 -12.21 -12.21
C GLU A 505 -23.54 -12.89 -11.85
N TRP A 506 -23.12 -12.72 -10.61
CA TRP A 506 -21.79 -13.09 -10.14
C TRP A 506 -21.86 -13.96 -8.89
N ARG A 507 -20.90 -14.87 -8.75
CA ARG A 507 -20.71 -15.71 -7.58
C ARG A 507 -19.22 -16.01 -7.43
N TRP A 508 -18.69 -15.87 -6.22
CA TRP A 508 -17.31 -16.20 -5.95
C TRP A 508 -17.07 -17.70 -6.08
N SER A 509 -16.17 -18.10 -6.98
CA SER A 509 -15.81 -19.50 -7.23
C SER A 509 -15.10 -20.17 -6.06
N ARG A 510 -14.51 -19.38 -5.14
CA ARG A 510 -13.64 -19.84 -4.05
C ARG A 510 -12.43 -20.67 -4.51
N LEU A 511 -11.97 -20.48 -5.74
CA LEU A 511 -10.72 -21.07 -6.25
C LEU A 511 -9.51 -20.16 -6.01
N LYS A 512 -9.75 -18.85 -5.97
CA LYS A 512 -8.76 -17.80 -5.70
C LYS A 512 -9.27 -16.90 -4.57
N PRO A 513 -8.38 -16.25 -3.80
CA PRO A 513 -8.79 -15.24 -2.82
C PRO A 513 -9.56 -14.12 -3.51
N LEU A 514 -10.57 -13.60 -2.79
CA LEU A 514 -11.30 -12.39 -3.18
C LEU A 514 -10.74 -11.20 -2.39
N TYR A 515 -10.37 -10.15 -3.11
CA TYR A 515 -10.01 -8.85 -2.56
C TYR A 515 -11.04 -7.81 -3.00
N ILE A 516 -11.72 -7.14 -2.08
CA ILE A 516 -12.62 -6.04 -2.43
C ILE A 516 -11.78 -4.76 -2.43
N GLY A 517 -11.36 -4.34 -3.63
CA GLY A 517 -10.41 -3.26 -3.85
C GLY A 517 -10.94 -1.90 -3.45
N GLU A 518 -12.22 -1.66 -3.68
CA GLU A 518 -12.91 -0.45 -3.28
C GLU A 518 -14.37 -0.78 -2.96
N PHE A 519 -14.88 -0.25 -1.85
CA PHE A 519 -16.29 -0.36 -1.53
C PHE A 519 -16.79 0.88 -0.78
N LEU A 520 -18.11 1.07 -0.85
CA LEU A 520 -18.89 2.09 -0.18
C LEU A 520 -18.46 3.54 -0.49
N TRP A 521 -18.23 3.80 -1.78
CA TRP A 521 -18.26 5.17 -2.34
C TRP A 521 -19.70 5.68 -2.37
N SER A 522 -20.20 6.14 -1.21
CA SER A 522 -21.59 6.59 -1.05
C SER A 522 -21.85 7.91 -1.80
N PHE A 523 -22.40 7.79 -3.02
CA PHE A 523 -22.56 8.86 -4.01
C PHE A 523 -23.84 9.72 -3.87
N SER A 524 -24.66 9.52 -2.84
CA SER A 524 -25.87 10.34 -2.67
C SER A 524 -25.53 11.81 -2.40
N ARG A 525 -26.22 12.71 -3.12
CA ARG A 525 -26.20 14.17 -2.91
C ARG A 525 -27.36 14.67 -2.04
N THR A 526 -28.25 13.76 -1.64
CA THR A 526 -29.45 14.07 -0.86
C THR A 526 -29.45 13.32 0.47
N PRO A 527 -30.06 13.89 1.52
CA PRO A 527 -30.05 13.31 2.87
C PRO A 527 -30.85 12.00 3.00
N ASP A 528 -31.83 11.75 2.13
CA ASP A 528 -32.81 10.68 2.28
C ASP A 528 -32.21 9.28 2.44
N PRO A 529 -31.14 8.84 1.72
CA PRO A 529 -30.67 7.48 1.89
C PRO A 529 -30.00 7.29 3.26
N PHE A 530 -29.44 8.35 3.83
CA PHE A 530 -28.75 8.30 5.12
C PHE A 530 -29.71 8.19 6.30
N THR A 531 -30.98 8.56 6.11
CA THR A 531 -32.03 8.41 7.13
C THR A 531 -32.22 6.96 7.58
N LEU A 532 -31.87 5.99 6.71
CA LEU A 532 -31.83 4.57 7.05
C LEU A 532 -31.01 4.29 8.32
N PHE A 533 -29.90 5.02 8.50
CA PHE A 533 -28.96 4.81 9.60
C PHE A 533 -29.13 5.82 10.72
N VAL A 534 -29.35 7.09 10.39
CA VAL A 534 -29.32 8.19 11.36
C VAL A 534 -30.66 8.93 11.50
N GLY A 535 -31.70 8.48 10.80
CA GLY A 535 -33.02 9.11 10.80
C GLY A 535 -32.96 10.58 10.38
N ASP A 536 -33.78 11.41 11.04
CA ASP A 536 -33.92 12.83 10.73
C ASP A 536 -32.64 13.65 10.95
N GLU A 537 -31.63 13.10 11.64
CA GLU A 537 -30.32 13.75 11.78
C GLU A 537 -29.68 14.03 10.41
N ALA A 538 -29.92 13.18 9.41
CA ALA A 538 -29.44 13.36 8.06
C ALA A 538 -29.91 14.69 7.42
N TYR A 539 -31.09 15.19 7.79
CA TYR A 539 -31.61 16.46 7.28
C TYR A 539 -31.09 17.68 8.06
N ARG A 540 -30.69 17.51 9.33
CA ARG A 540 -30.18 18.61 10.15
C ARG A 540 -28.76 18.98 9.77
N ASP A 541 -27.92 17.97 9.55
CA ASP A 541 -26.56 18.13 9.05
C ASP A 541 -26.28 17.01 8.05
N PHE A 542 -26.39 17.36 6.77
CA PHE A 542 -26.16 16.43 5.68
C PHE A 542 -24.77 15.79 5.73
N ASN A 543 -23.72 16.57 6.03
CA ASN A 543 -22.35 16.08 5.99
C ASN A 543 -22.06 15.14 7.17
N ALA A 544 -22.47 15.52 8.38
CA ALA A 544 -22.32 14.67 9.56
C ALA A 544 -23.19 13.41 9.45
N GLY A 545 -24.43 13.53 8.98
CA GLY A 545 -25.34 12.42 8.74
C GLY A 545 -24.79 11.44 7.70
N ARG A 546 -24.29 11.95 6.57
CA ARG A 546 -23.59 11.17 5.53
C ARG A 546 -22.37 10.45 6.08
N ALA A 547 -21.53 11.13 6.86
CA ALA A 547 -20.33 10.53 7.44
C ALA A 547 -20.66 9.37 8.39
N LYS A 548 -21.63 9.57 9.29
CA LYS A 548 -22.11 8.55 10.24
C LYS A 548 -22.77 7.36 9.53
N ALA A 549 -23.67 7.62 8.58
CA ALA A 549 -24.32 6.58 7.79
C ALA A 549 -23.30 5.75 7.00
N LYS A 550 -22.32 6.41 6.37
CA LYS A 550 -21.21 5.74 5.69
C LYS A 550 -20.38 4.88 6.64
N ALA A 551 -20.04 5.40 7.83
CA ALA A 551 -19.32 4.65 8.85
C ALA A 551 -20.09 3.40 9.32
N MET A 552 -21.42 3.50 9.50
CA MET A 552 -22.26 2.35 9.85
C MET A 552 -22.36 1.32 8.72
N ALA A 553 -22.50 1.76 7.47
CA ALA A 553 -22.47 0.86 6.32
C ALA A 553 -21.12 0.15 6.20
N TRP A 554 -20.01 0.89 6.37
CA TRP A 554 -18.64 0.35 6.38
C TRP A 554 -18.47 -0.72 7.44
N LEU A 555 -18.86 -0.41 8.67
CA LEU A 555 -18.84 -1.33 9.80
C LEU A 555 -19.54 -2.67 9.48
N MET A 556 -20.80 -2.59 9.04
CA MET A 556 -21.62 -3.76 8.74
C MET A 556 -21.07 -4.56 7.55
N GLN A 557 -20.61 -3.87 6.50
CA GLN A 557 -20.09 -4.50 5.29
C GLN A 557 -18.75 -5.20 5.54
N ILE A 558 -17.85 -4.58 6.31
CA ILE A 558 -16.61 -5.20 6.76
C ILE A 558 -16.91 -6.48 7.56
N GLN A 559 -17.85 -6.41 8.51
CA GLN A 559 -18.22 -7.59 9.29
C GLN A 559 -18.82 -8.71 8.42
N GLY A 560 -19.65 -8.37 7.43
CA GLY A 560 -20.15 -9.33 6.43
C GLY A 560 -19.04 -9.97 5.62
N TYR A 561 -18.08 -9.18 5.13
CA TYR A 561 -16.91 -9.68 4.39
C TYR A 561 -16.00 -10.57 5.24
N ARG A 562 -15.73 -10.19 6.50
CA ARG A 562 -15.00 -11.05 7.46
C ARG A 562 -15.76 -12.36 7.70
N ALA A 563 -17.07 -12.30 7.89
CA ALA A 563 -17.92 -13.47 8.09
C ALA A 563 -17.90 -14.44 6.90
N LEU A 564 -17.72 -13.92 5.68
CA LEU A 564 -17.73 -14.69 4.42
C LEU A 564 -16.35 -15.12 3.92
N ASP A 565 -15.30 -14.88 4.71
CA ASP A 565 -13.90 -15.21 4.40
C ASP A 565 -13.31 -14.45 3.21
N VAL A 566 -13.80 -13.25 2.91
CA VAL A 566 -13.11 -12.35 1.99
C VAL A 566 -11.67 -12.14 2.49
N ALA A 567 -10.70 -12.39 1.61
CA ALA A 567 -9.29 -12.51 1.99
C ALA A 567 -8.64 -11.15 2.23
N GLY A 568 -9.05 -10.15 1.45
CA GLY A 568 -8.67 -8.77 1.67
C GLY A 568 -9.78 -7.79 1.36
N MET A 569 -9.77 -6.68 2.08
CA MET A 569 -10.84 -5.70 2.08
C MET A 569 -10.24 -4.32 2.25
N CYS A 570 -10.63 -3.42 1.35
CA CYS A 570 -10.04 -2.10 1.24
C CYS A 570 -11.13 -1.01 1.24
N PRO A 571 -11.47 -0.45 2.42
CA PRO A 571 -12.29 0.74 2.52
C PRO A 571 -11.54 1.95 1.91
N TRP A 572 -11.81 2.19 0.63
CA TRP A 572 -11.14 3.17 -0.25
C TRP A 572 -10.90 4.55 0.39
N THR A 573 -11.90 5.12 1.07
CA THR A 573 -11.88 6.54 1.45
C THR A 573 -11.41 6.81 2.88
N LEU A 574 -10.62 5.92 3.51
CA LEU A 574 -10.18 6.19 4.88
C LEU A 574 -9.41 7.52 4.91
N LEU A 575 -8.50 7.71 3.97
CA LEU A 575 -7.67 8.91 3.80
C LEU A 575 -8.44 10.12 3.23
N GLU A 576 -9.51 9.90 2.47
CA GLU A 576 -10.33 10.97 1.88
C GLU A 576 -11.40 11.50 2.85
N SER A 577 -11.63 10.83 3.97
CA SER A 577 -12.66 11.21 4.96
C SER A 577 -12.20 12.30 5.95
N GLY A 578 -11.07 12.95 5.66
CA GLY A 578 -10.48 14.00 6.48
C GLY A 578 -9.36 13.50 7.40
N ARG A 579 -8.92 14.34 8.34
CA ARG A 579 -7.88 13.97 9.31
C ARG A 579 -8.38 12.88 10.27
N PHE A 580 -7.45 12.09 10.79
CA PHE A 580 -7.73 11.07 11.80
C PHE A 580 -7.59 11.62 13.23
N PRO A 581 -8.34 11.07 14.20
CA PRO A 581 -9.44 10.11 14.04
C PRO A 581 -10.73 10.78 13.52
N ASN A 582 -11.59 9.99 12.88
CA ASN A 582 -12.94 10.39 12.44
C ASN A 582 -13.90 9.18 12.50
N VAL A 583 -15.20 9.39 12.28
CA VAL A 583 -16.21 8.33 12.48
C VAL A 583 -16.00 7.11 11.58
N GLN A 584 -15.50 7.28 10.36
CA GLN A 584 -15.17 6.17 9.46
C GLN A 584 -13.91 5.43 9.94
N TYR A 585 -12.90 6.17 10.40
CA TYR A 585 -11.70 5.61 11.01
C TYR A 585 -12.03 4.74 12.23
N ASP A 586 -12.88 5.24 13.13
CA ASP A 586 -13.29 4.50 14.31
C ASP A 586 -14.10 3.24 13.94
N ALA A 587 -14.95 3.33 12.91
CA ALA A 587 -15.69 2.18 12.41
C ALA A 587 -14.79 1.10 11.82
N VAL A 588 -13.79 1.48 11.01
CA VAL A 588 -12.79 0.54 10.47
C VAL A 588 -11.97 -0.07 11.60
N LYS A 589 -11.45 0.76 12.51
CA LYS A 589 -10.65 0.32 13.66
C LYS A 589 -11.38 -0.73 14.50
N TYR A 590 -12.63 -0.44 14.84
CA TYR A 590 -13.49 -1.37 15.58
C TYR A 590 -13.77 -2.65 14.76
N ALA A 591 -14.11 -2.51 13.48
CA ALA A 591 -14.43 -3.65 12.64
C ALA A 591 -13.21 -4.50 12.28
N TYR A 592 -11.99 -3.99 12.45
CA TYR A 592 -10.71 -4.66 12.21
C TYR A 592 -10.03 -5.12 13.50
N GLU A 593 -10.69 -5.04 14.66
CA GLU A 593 -10.15 -5.59 15.91
C GLU A 593 -9.66 -7.03 15.69
N PRO A 594 -8.36 -7.34 15.97
CA PRO A 594 -7.75 -8.62 15.59
C PRO A 594 -8.37 -9.80 16.33
N ASN A 595 -8.65 -9.65 17.62
CA ASN A 595 -9.30 -10.65 18.45
C ASN A 595 -10.72 -10.20 18.81
N ALA A 596 -11.65 -10.29 17.86
CA ALA A 596 -13.00 -9.75 18.02
C ALA A 596 -14.08 -10.83 18.01
N ALA A 597 -15.23 -10.50 18.58
CA ALA A 597 -16.44 -11.32 18.50
C ALA A 597 -17.63 -10.45 18.09
N PHE A 598 -18.20 -10.70 16.91
CA PHE A 598 -19.34 -9.94 16.39
C PHE A 598 -20.59 -10.80 16.26
N ILE A 599 -21.73 -10.19 16.59
CA ILE A 599 -23.06 -10.79 16.48
C ILE A 599 -23.58 -10.57 15.05
N LYS A 600 -24.07 -11.63 14.40
CA LYS A 600 -24.70 -11.54 13.07
C LYS A 600 -26.00 -10.73 13.10
N GLU A 601 -26.84 -11.02 14.09
CA GLU A 601 -28.20 -10.49 14.19
C GLU A 601 -28.24 -9.12 14.91
N TYR A 602 -28.91 -8.13 14.30
CA TYR A 602 -28.97 -6.74 14.76
C TYR A 602 -30.29 -6.36 15.45
N ASP A 603 -31.26 -7.27 15.48
CA ASP A 603 -32.46 -7.14 16.28
C ASP A 603 -32.09 -6.93 17.77
N SER A 604 -32.88 -6.09 18.43
CA SER A 604 -32.58 -5.58 19.77
C SER A 604 -33.83 -5.44 20.65
N ARG A 605 -34.96 -5.99 20.22
CA ARG A 605 -36.25 -5.88 20.92
C ARG A 605 -36.81 -7.28 21.14
N PHE A 606 -36.98 -7.66 22.39
CA PHE A 606 -37.40 -9.01 22.78
C PHE A 606 -38.50 -8.96 23.81
N PHE A 607 -39.32 -10.00 23.83
CA PHE A 607 -40.30 -10.20 24.88
C PHE A 607 -39.69 -10.89 26.10
N GLU A 608 -40.34 -10.73 27.24
CA GLU A 608 -39.98 -11.47 28.44
C GLU A 608 -40.03 -12.99 28.22
N ARG A 609 -39.10 -13.70 28.86
CA ARG A 609 -38.97 -15.16 28.80
C ARG A 609 -38.77 -15.72 27.38
N GLU A 610 -38.44 -14.86 26.42
CA GLU A 610 -38.01 -15.29 25.09
C GLU A 610 -36.59 -15.86 25.17
N GLU A 611 -36.37 -16.95 24.44
CA GLU A 611 -35.03 -17.47 24.16
C GLU A 611 -34.55 -16.85 22.85
N VAL A 612 -33.44 -16.15 22.92
CA VAL A 612 -32.94 -15.31 21.83
C VAL A 612 -31.60 -15.86 21.38
N GLU A 613 -31.57 -16.49 20.22
CA GLU A 613 -30.34 -17.03 19.64
C GLU A 613 -29.47 -15.92 19.01
N ARG A 614 -28.15 -16.06 19.14
CA ARG A 614 -27.16 -15.18 18.52
C ARG A 614 -26.06 -15.99 17.86
N THR A 615 -25.83 -15.73 16.57
CA THR A 615 -24.67 -16.24 15.85
C THR A 615 -23.50 -15.30 16.08
N ILE A 616 -22.43 -15.85 16.66
CA ILE A 616 -21.19 -15.13 16.96
C ILE A 616 -20.11 -15.56 15.99
N TYR A 617 -19.51 -14.60 15.32
CA TYR A 617 -18.26 -14.77 14.59
C TYR A 617 -17.11 -14.33 15.50
N LEU A 618 -16.28 -15.29 15.93
CA LEU A 618 -15.08 -15.07 16.73
C LEU A 618 -13.85 -15.12 15.82
N TYR A 619 -12.96 -14.16 15.96
CA TYR A 619 -11.79 -13.98 15.10
C TYR A 619 -10.48 -14.04 15.89
N ASN A 620 -9.46 -14.60 15.26
CA ASN A 620 -8.06 -14.43 15.65
C ASN A 620 -7.25 -13.99 14.42
N ASP A 621 -7.30 -12.72 14.05
CA ASP A 621 -6.54 -12.17 12.92
C ASP A 621 -5.09 -11.85 13.27
N THR A 622 -4.61 -12.28 14.44
CA THR A 622 -3.20 -12.13 14.84
C THR A 622 -2.29 -13.15 14.16
N TYR A 623 -0.98 -12.93 14.24
CA TYR A 623 0.05 -13.85 13.71
C TYR A 623 0.43 -14.99 14.66
N ARG A 624 -0.31 -15.18 15.76
CA ARG A 624 -0.05 -16.25 16.73
C ARG A 624 -1.31 -17.08 16.96
N SER A 625 -1.11 -18.35 17.28
CA SER A 625 -2.19 -19.16 17.84
C SER A 625 -2.52 -18.65 19.24
N ALA A 626 -3.79 -18.68 19.61
CA ALA A 626 -4.29 -18.20 20.89
C ALA A 626 -5.40 -19.12 21.41
N GLU A 627 -5.49 -19.26 22.74
CA GLU A 627 -6.69 -19.80 23.39
C GLU A 627 -7.58 -18.60 23.75
N LEU A 628 -8.64 -18.39 22.98
CA LEU A 628 -9.57 -17.28 23.19
C LEU A 628 -10.80 -17.76 23.95
N LYS A 629 -11.19 -17.02 24.98
CA LYS A 629 -12.42 -17.25 25.74
C LYS A 629 -13.46 -16.20 25.35
N LEU A 630 -14.50 -16.65 24.66
CA LEU A 630 -15.71 -15.87 24.41
C LEU A 630 -16.56 -15.86 25.68
N LYS A 631 -17.00 -14.69 26.12
CA LYS A 631 -17.91 -14.51 27.26
C LYS A 631 -19.07 -13.58 26.88
N TRP A 632 -20.26 -13.89 27.35
CA TRP A 632 -21.44 -13.03 27.18
C TRP A 632 -22.14 -12.81 28.52
N GLU A 633 -22.68 -11.61 28.71
CA GLU A 633 -23.37 -11.20 29.93
C GLU A 633 -24.54 -10.29 29.56
N LEU A 634 -25.77 -10.68 29.93
CA LEU A 634 -26.97 -9.85 29.80
C LEU A 634 -27.21 -9.11 31.12
N TRP A 635 -27.31 -7.80 31.05
CA TRP A 635 -27.42 -6.92 32.20
C TRP A 635 -28.73 -6.15 32.21
N ASP A 636 -29.31 -6.09 33.39
CA ASP A 636 -30.46 -5.30 33.77
C ASP A 636 -30.02 -4.30 34.84
N GLY A 637 -29.72 -3.06 34.41
CA GLY A 637 -29.04 -2.09 35.27
C GLY A 637 -27.70 -2.65 35.78
N ARG A 638 -27.61 -2.85 37.11
CA ARG A 638 -26.43 -3.44 37.78
C ARG A 638 -26.53 -4.95 38.00
N ARG A 639 -27.67 -5.56 37.67
CA ARG A 639 -27.90 -6.99 37.88
C ARG A 639 -27.58 -7.75 36.60
N ARG A 640 -26.72 -8.77 36.69
CA ARG A 640 -26.53 -9.73 35.60
C ARG A 640 -27.69 -10.74 35.64
N VAL A 641 -28.42 -10.85 34.53
CA VAL A 641 -29.62 -11.70 34.42
C VAL A 641 -29.39 -12.97 33.60
N ASP A 642 -28.39 -12.96 32.72
CA ASP A 642 -27.92 -14.15 32.01
C ASP A 642 -26.42 -14.03 31.70
N SER A 643 -25.72 -15.15 31.56
CA SER A 643 -24.30 -15.16 31.17
C SER A 643 -23.80 -16.53 30.76
N GLY A 644 -22.75 -16.57 29.96
CA GLY A 644 -21.99 -17.79 29.71
C GLY A 644 -20.61 -17.51 29.13
N SER A 645 -19.84 -18.57 28.91
CA SER A 645 -18.55 -18.49 28.24
C SER A 645 -18.15 -19.79 27.56
N ARG A 646 -17.31 -19.71 26.53
CA ARG A 646 -16.70 -20.85 25.82
C ARG A 646 -15.26 -20.53 25.46
N LYS A 647 -14.38 -21.53 25.47
CA LYS A 647 -12.98 -21.41 25.06
C LYS A 647 -12.77 -22.04 23.69
N PHE A 648 -11.88 -21.47 22.91
CA PHE A 648 -11.52 -21.93 21.58
C PHE A 648 -10.02 -21.83 21.36
N GLN A 649 -9.40 -22.91 20.90
CA GLN A 649 -8.05 -22.87 20.36
C GLN A 649 -8.12 -22.41 18.91
N MET A 650 -7.43 -21.31 18.59
CA MET A 650 -7.47 -20.69 17.26
C MET A 650 -6.06 -20.49 16.72
N ASN A 651 -5.85 -20.78 15.44
CA ASN A 651 -4.62 -20.49 14.70
C ASN A 651 -4.62 -19.04 14.18
N PRO A 652 -3.50 -18.54 13.64
CA PRO A 652 -3.46 -17.25 12.97
C PRO A 652 -4.49 -17.13 11.84
N ALA A 653 -5.17 -15.99 11.76
CA ALA A 653 -6.23 -15.67 10.81
C ALA A 653 -7.44 -16.62 10.81
N ASP A 654 -7.67 -17.34 11.91
CA ASP A 654 -8.84 -18.21 12.06
C ASP A 654 -10.11 -17.42 12.38
N LYS A 655 -11.23 -17.99 11.94
CA LYS A 655 -12.58 -17.57 12.29
C LYS A 655 -13.39 -18.78 12.75
N ILE A 656 -14.05 -18.66 13.90
CA ILE A 656 -15.01 -19.64 14.40
C ILE A 656 -16.41 -19.04 14.38
N VAL A 657 -17.40 -19.84 13.99
CA VAL A 657 -18.82 -19.50 14.09
C VAL A 657 -19.43 -20.33 15.21
N THR A 658 -20.03 -19.68 16.21
CA THR A 658 -20.70 -20.35 17.34
C THR A 658 -22.03 -19.70 17.62
N ARG A 659 -23.00 -20.45 18.14
CA ARG A 659 -24.29 -19.91 18.61
C ARG A 659 -24.33 -19.83 20.13
N ILE A 660 -24.96 -18.78 20.64
CA ILE A 660 -25.33 -18.63 22.04
C ILE A 660 -26.83 -18.39 22.15
N THR A 661 -27.43 -18.78 23.27
CA THR A 661 -28.84 -18.54 23.58
C THR A 661 -28.91 -17.62 24.78
N LEU A 662 -29.67 -16.52 24.66
CA LEU A 662 -29.92 -15.56 25.72
C LEU A 662 -31.32 -15.76 26.26
N HIS A 663 -31.45 -15.84 27.58
CA HIS A 663 -32.74 -16.00 28.25
C HIS A 663 -33.23 -14.65 28.75
N MET A 664 -34.26 -14.10 28.09
CA MET A 664 -34.80 -12.81 28.46
C MET A 664 -35.49 -12.87 29.84
N PRO A 665 -35.20 -11.95 30.77
CA PRO A 665 -35.79 -12.00 32.10
C PRO A 665 -37.29 -11.73 32.06
N ARG A 666 -37.98 -12.07 33.16
CA ARG A 666 -39.39 -11.69 33.35
C ARG A 666 -39.52 -10.16 33.39
N TYR A 667 -40.56 -9.61 32.74
CA TYR A 667 -40.83 -8.18 32.79
C TYR A 667 -41.43 -7.79 34.15
N ARG A 668 -40.80 -6.82 34.85
CA ARG A 668 -41.22 -6.37 36.20
C ARG A 668 -41.36 -4.85 36.31
N TYR A 669 -41.48 -4.18 35.17
CA TYR A 669 -41.39 -2.72 35.07
C TYR A 669 -42.76 -2.09 34.79
N SER A 670 -42.94 -0.85 35.22
CA SER A 670 -44.17 -0.08 34.99
C SER A 670 -44.26 0.52 33.58
N GLY A 671 -43.14 0.58 32.85
CA GLY A 671 -43.07 1.15 31.49
C GLY A 671 -43.60 0.23 30.38
N LEU A 672 -43.55 0.70 29.13
CA LEU A 672 -43.87 -0.09 27.92
C LEU A 672 -42.72 -1.01 27.48
N SER A 673 -41.48 -0.65 27.83
CA SER A 673 -40.29 -1.44 27.62
C SER A 673 -39.25 -1.11 28.69
N HIS A 674 -38.24 -1.97 28.84
CA HIS A 674 -37.13 -1.75 29.75
C HIS A 674 -35.79 -2.00 29.06
N PRO A 675 -34.77 -1.13 29.20
CA PRO A 675 -33.48 -1.32 28.56
C PRO A 675 -32.69 -2.46 29.22
N LEU A 676 -32.07 -3.29 28.38
CA LEU A 676 -31.07 -4.28 28.77
C LEU A 676 -29.75 -3.99 28.04
N LYS A 677 -28.64 -4.50 28.56
CA LYS A 677 -27.33 -4.43 27.90
C LYS A 677 -26.74 -5.83 27.74
N LEU A 678 -26.51 -6.26 26.51
CA LEU A 678 -25.71 -7.45 26.24
C LEU A 678 -24.25 -7.02 26.11
N VAL A 679 -23.36 -7.65 26.87
CA VAL A 679 -21.93 -7.43 26.82
C VAL A 679 -21.27 -8.70 26.30
N ILE A 680 -20.55 -8.58 25.18
CA ILE A 680 -19.69 -9.64 24.64
C ILE A 680 -18.24 -9.29 24.95
N LYS A 681 -17.46 -10.28 25.40
CA LYS A 681 -16.03 -10.13 25.68
C LYS A 681 -15.25 -11.27 25.02
N VAL A 682 -14.05 -10.95 24.56
CA VAL A 682 -13.03 -11.94 24.20
C VAL A 682 -11.87 -11.77 25.19
N GLU A 683 -11.52 -12.85 25.88
CA GLU A 683 -10.47 -12.88 26.88
C GLU A 683 -9.34 -13.84 26.47
N GLU A 684 -8.09 -13.49 26.74
CA GLU A 684 -6.94 -14.40 26.68
C GLU A 684 -6.18 -14.29 28.00
N LYS A 685 -5.95 -15.42 28.70
CA LYS A 685 -5.24 -15.45 30.00
C LYS A 685 -5.78 -14.46 31.06
N GLY A 686 -7.07 -14.15 31.02
CA GLY A 686 -7.73 -13.23 31.97
C GLY A 686 -7.78 -11.77 31.53
N GLU A 687 -7.02 -11.39 30.51
CA GLU A 687 -7.05 -10.05 29.91
C GLU A 687 -8.20 -9.94 28.91
N ILE A 688 -8.97 -8.84 28.98
CA ILE A 688 -10.03 -8.55 28.01
C ILE A 688 -9.40 -7.94 26.77
N LEU A 689 -9.33 -8.71 25.69
CA LEU A 689 -8.80 -8.26 24.40
C LEU A 689 -9.83 -7.45 23.60
N PHE A 690 -11.11 -7.80 23.74
CA PHE A 690 -12.20 -7.14 23.02
C PHE A 690 -13.46 -7.10 23.86
N ARG A 691 -14.23 -6.02 23.70
CA ARG A 691 -15.50 -5.82 24.38
C ARG A 691 -16.49 -5.08 23.48
N ASP A 692 -17.65 -5.68 23.27
CA ASP A 692 -18.79 -5.10 22.57
C ASP A 692 -19.99 -4.98 23.51
N ILE A 693 -20.77 -3.91 23.38
CA ILE A 693 -21.99 -3.68 24.15
C ILE A 693 -23.13 -3.41 23.19
N LYS A 694 -24.17 -4.25 23.25
CA LYS A 694 -25.42 -4.04 22.54
C LYS A 694 -26.51 -3.55 23.47
N SER A 695 -27.22 -2.51 23.05
CA SER A 695 -28.41 -2.00 23.73
C SER A 695 -29.62 -2.79 23.28
N TYR A 696 -30.25 -3.54 24.19
CA TYR A 696 -31.48 -4.28 23.97
C TYR A 696 -32.65 -3.64 24.70
N ARG A 697 -33.87 -4.02 24.32
CA ARG A 697 -35.12 -3.65 25.01
C ARG A 697 -35.95 -4.89 25.26
N LEU A 698 -36.41 -5.00 26.50
CA LEU A 698 -37.34 -6.00 26.96
C LEU A 698 -38.76 -5.46 26.93
N PHE A 699 -39.71 -6.25 26.45
CA PHE A 699 -41.14 -5.95 26.40
C PHE A 699 -41.93 -7.00 27.22
N PRO A 700 -43.04 -6.63 27.86
CA PRO A 700 -43.95 -7.61 28.45
C PRO A 700 -44.60 -8.42 27.32
N ARG A 701 -44.83 -9.73 27.52
CA ARG A 701 -45.54 -10.56 26.53
C ARG A 701 -47.02 -10.21 26.46
N LYS A 702 -47.62 -9.74 27.56
CA LYS A 702 -49.02 -9.33 27.57
C LYS A 702 -49.16 -7.96 26.89
N PRO A 703 -49.85 -7.85 25.74
CA PRO A 703 -50.10 -6.57 25.12
C PRO A 703 -50.90 -5.67 26.09
N ARG A 704 -50.56 -4.39 26.13
CA ARG A 704 -51.48 -3.41 26.74
C ARG A 704 -52.59 -3.15 25.70
N PRO A 705 -53.87 -3.16 26.10
CA PRO A 705 -54.94 -2.89 25.15
C PRO A 705 -54.74 -1.52 24.51
N VAL A 706 -54.61 -1.50 23.18
CA VAL A 706 -54.68 -0.27 22.40
C VAL A 706 -56.13 0.16 22.47
N GLY A 707 -56.42 1.34 23.03
CA GLY A 707 -57.80 1.80 23.19
C GLY A 707 -58.56 1.77 21.87
N SER A 708 -59.86 1.47 21.91
CA SER A 708 -60.76 1.28 20.74
C SER A 708 -60.85 2.48 19.77
N ARG A 709 -60.19 3.59 20.08
CA ARG A 709 -60.12 4.80 19.25
C ARG A 709 -59.06 4.74 18.15
N PHE A 710 -58.09 3.82 18.23
CA PHE A 710 -57.04 3.69 17.21
C PHE A 710 -57.40 2.61 16.20
N LYS A 711 -57.52 3.00 14.93
CA LYS A 711 -57.62 2.06 13.82
C LYS A 711 -56.21 1.82 13.27
N VAL A 712 -55.70 0.60 13.40
CA VAL A 712 -54.44 0.19 12.78
C VAL A 712 -54.78 -0.52 11.47
N ALA A 713 -54.30 0.01 10.35
CA ALA A 713 -54.33 -0.67 9.06
C ALA A 713 -52.95 -1.25 8.80
N VAL A 714 -52.86 -2.53 8.45
CA VAL A 714 -51.60 -3.16 8.05
C VAL A 714 -51.71 -3.61 6.61
N TYR A 715 -50.74 -3.20 5.79
CA TYR A 715 -50.65 -3.62 4.40
C TYR A 715 -49.99 -5.00 4.33
N ASP A 716 -50.80 -6.04 4.16
CA ASP A 716 -50.38 -7.44 4.06
C ASP A 716 -50.64 -7.97 2.65
N ARG A 717 -49.65 -7.79 1.76
CA ARG A 717 -49.76 -8.26 0.36
C ARG A 717 -49.69 -9.79 0.24
N GLY A 718 -49.09 -10.47 1.22
CA GLY A 718 -48.88 -11.93 1.21
C GLY A 718 -50.04 -12.73 1.82
N GLY A 719 -50.85 -12.10 2.67
CA GLY A 719 -51.97 -12.76 3.38
C GLY A 719 -51.55 -13.53 4.63
N ASP A 720 -50.24 -13.56 4.94
CA ASP A 720 -49.66 -14.31 6.05
C ASP A 720 -49.91 -13.62 7.41
N LEU A 721 -50.14 -12.31 7.39
CA LEU A 721 -50.31 -11.51 8.60
C LEU A 721 -51.63 -11.83 9.29
N ALA A 722 -52.69 -12.13 8.53
CA ALA A 722 -53.97 -12.50 9.11
C ALA A 722 -53.87 -13.78 9.96
N LYS A 723 -53.03 -14.75 9.54
CA LYS A 723 -52.73 -15.95 10.32
C LYS A 723 -51.92 -15.60 11.57
N PHE A 724 -50.83 -14.86 11.40
CA PHE A 724 -49.97 -14.42 12.51
C PHE A 724 -50.73 -13.62 13.59
N LEU A 725 -51.59 -12.68 13.18
CA LEU A 725 -52.38 -11.86 14.10
C LEU A 725 -53.39 -12.72 14.87
N ARG A 726 -54.11 -13.63 14.21
CA ARG A 726 -55.02 -14.57 14.89
C ARG A 726 -54.32 -15.46 15.90
N GLU A 727 -53.09 -15.90 15.60
CA GLU A 727 -52.27 -16.70 16.52
C GLU A 727 -51.70 -15.85 17.67
N SER A 728 -51.54 -14.54 17.47
CA SER A 728 -50.95 -13.61 18.44
C SER A 728 -51.96 -12.95 19.39
N GLY A 729 -53.26 -13.18 19.19
CA GLY A 729 -54.35 -12.60 19.98
C GLY A 729 -54.78 -11.23 19.46
#